data_AF-A0AAQ5ZM89-F1
#
_entry.id   AF-A0AAQ5ZM89-F1
#
_cell.length_a   1.000
_cell.length_b   1.000
_cell.length_c   1.000
_cell.angle_alpha   90.00
_cell.angle_beta   90.00
_cell.angle_gamma   90.00
#
_symmetry.space_group_name_H-M   'P 1'
#
loop_
_entity.id
_entity.type
_entity.pdbx_description
1 polymer ?
#
loop_
_entity_poly.entity_id
_entity_poly.type
_entity_poly.pdbx_seq_one_letter_code
_entity_poly.pdbx_strand_id
1 'polypeptide(L)'
;MCNLDLSFVSLKENPLSDLDQLANQLWTNLVSILKSESHITVKGTIMGTEIPCADRSPSPTIPTSVHELRPGDIKVVAAVGDSLTAANGVGAKVDNLLLVMNEYRGLSWSIGGDKNITTVTTLPNILREFNPSVTGFSTGVCGEDNPAAFLNQAVPGAKSGNMVQQVRVLVDKMKTDSRIDFHNDWKVITMFIGGNDICDYCTDSVSTSFFPQIFTVVSYFVLTLDLRFDYFYTTVVCVRISICYFYIWMYTKVAFYASIFFMSGTYFSPQVFFSARNVAIRIQEALDILHKEVPRAIVNLVDMLNILPLRDLHSDKTLGCPTWFVSLICPCILKPKEGSFELQQASRFNRAYQLAMRQLIDSGIYDTHDNFTVVLQPFFREVFLPMAEDGRPDRSYFTPDCFHLSQKAHTLMARALWNNMVGFANPFLRTSVNSNYTFPGPPPTPPPFNWGSDFFCVNTAPSNSVPTSAHRVRPADIKVVGAVGDSLTAAFGARATNLLQLLTEYRGVSWSIGGDDSLEIVTTLPNILKKFNPGIKGTSKGTGKAETGFNMAVSGAKISGIPGQIRHMIDTMKNDATVDFQNDWKLVTIFIGGNDLCQYCNDRVSCFKKSSQEAQVDPMDERHFQSIPPRRKRISCCSRVAKHPLCCCAIPRVELIYFCQVKTERLVYSGRYDGREDFAAVVQPYFRNTIVPLTDGKPDDSYFSQDCFHFSERGHAEMAIHLWNNMLEPVGEKQSYNIFTNARDRIKCPTEHPYIFTRVNSLPESTTTPKPVPAWLAAVLAVVGLLIGCAATWLLLSCIAKRKSKKMKLATVEMKATEF
;
A
#
# COMPACT_ATOMS: atom_id res chain seq x y z
N MET A 1 0.28 23.66 -27.98
CA MET A 1 0.33 22.56 -26.98
C MET A 1 0.85 23.16 -25.68
N CYS A 2 0.21 22.86 -24.53
CA CYS A 2 0.68 23.36 -23.23
C CYS A 2 1.51 22.30 -22.44
N ASN A 3 1.78 21.13 -23.02
CA ASN A 3 2.55 20.07 -22.36
C ASN A 3 4.01 20.45 -22.20
N LEU A 4 4.58 20.12 -21.05
CA LEU A 4 5.97 20.35 -20.69
C LEU A 4 6.80 19.12 -21.01
N ASP A 5 8.01 19.35 -21.52
CA ASP A 5 8.95 18.28 -21.81
C ASP A 5 9.38 17.60 -20.49
N LEU A 6 9.25 16.27 -20.45
CA LEU A 6 9.70 15.46 -19.33
C LEU A 6 11.20 15.11 -19.43
N SER A 7 11.85 15.46 -20.54
CA SER A 7 13.30 15.37 -20.70
C SER A 7 14.01 16.59 -20.07
N PHE A 8 15.21 16.37 -19.53
CA PHE A 8 16.08 17.47 -19.11
C PHE A 8 16.91 17.93 -20.31
N VAL A 9 16.40 18.92 -21.04
CA VAL A 9 17.24 19.69 -21.96
C VAL A 9 17.90 20.79 -21.15
N SER A 10 19.24 20.77 -21.06
CA SER A 10 20.01 21.93 -20.60
C SER A 10 19.64 23.09 -21.51
N LEU A 11 19.01 24.15 -20.97
CA LEU A 11 18.78 25.38 -21.71
C LEU A 11 20.14 25.88 -22.19
N LYS A 12 20.39 25.77 -23.50
CA LYS A 12 21.66 26.11 -24.14
C LYS A 12 22.11 27.49 -23.68
N GLU A 13 23.35 27.56 -23.19
CA GLU A 13 24.09 28.80 -23.11
C GLU A 13 24.18 29.40 -24.53
N ASN A 14 23.72 30.65 -24.69
CA ASN A 14 24.04 31.42 -25.88
C ASN A 14 25.57 31.64 -25.91
N PRO A 15 26.24 31.39 -27.05
CA PRO A 15 27.67 31.58 -27.15
C PRO A 15 27.97 33.08 -27.19
N LEU A 16 28.51 33.61 -26.09
CA LEU A 16 29.28 34.84 -26.16
C LEU A 16 30.66 34.49 -26.71
N SER A 17 30.98 35.15 -27.81
CA SER A 17 32.17 35.05 -28.64
C SER A 17 33.49 35.08 -27.86
N ASP A 18 34.43 34.28 -28.36
CA ASP A 18 35.86 34.38 -28.12
C ASP A 18 36.36 35.83 -28.18
N LEU A 19 37.04 36.29 -27.12
CA LEU A 19 38.40 36.85 -27.15
C LEU A 19 38.71 37.49 -25.80
N ASP A 20 39.92 37.22 -25.34
CA ASP A 20 40.65 37.86 -24.25
C ASP A 20 40.51 37.33 -22.81
N GLN A 21 41.64 36.76 -22.38
CA GLN A 21 42.19 36.71 -21.02
C GLN A 21 42.15 35.38 -20.25
N LEU A 22 42.75 34.39 -20.90
CA LEU A 22 43.76 33.53 -20.27
C LEU A 22 45.00 34.37 -19.86
N ALA A 23 44.89 35.27 -18.87
CA ALA A 23 46.04 36.10 -18.46
C ALA A 23 46.07 36.64 -17.02
N ASN A 24 45.14 36.30 -16.12
CA ASN A 24 45.22 36.83 -14.74
C ASN A 24 44.87 35.82 -13.62
N GLN A 25 44.80 34.53 -13.94
CA GLN A 25 44.31 33.50 -13.01
C GLN A 25 45.41 32.82 -12.17
N LEU A 26 46.52 33.51 -11.90
CA LEU A 26 47.61 32.99 -11.06
C LEU A 26 48.10 33.92 -9.93
N TRP A 27 47.47 35.08 -9.69
CA TRP A 27 47.93 35.99 -8.61
C TRP A 27 46.86 36.43 -7.61
N THR A 28 45.57 36.25 -7.86
CA THR A 28 44.49 36.72 -6.96
C THR A 28 44.02 35.70 -5.92
N ASN A 29 44.48 34.44 -5.98
CA ASN A 29 44.11 33.39 -5.03
C ASN A 29 44.86 33.44 -3.67
N LEU A 30 45.67 34.48 -3.40
CA LEU A 30 46.41 34.58 -2.13
C LEU A 30 45.93 35.67 -1.16
N VAL A 31 44.93 36.50 -1.53
CA VAL A 31 44.51 37.65 -0.69
C VAL A 31 43.02 37.67 -0.32
N SER A 32 42.18 36.78 -0.85
CA SER A 32 40.74 36.75 -0.48
C SER A 32 40.39 35.92 0.77
N ILE A 33 41.38 35.33 1.47
CA ILE A 33 41.18 34.49 2.66
C ILE A 33 40.83 35.27 3.95
N LEU A 34 40.77 36.62 3.95
CA LEU A 34 40.62 37.40 5.20
C LEU A 34 39.54 38.49 5.25
N LYS A 35 38.45 38.40 4.48
CA LYS A 35 37.23 39.19 4.76
C LYS A 35 35.96 38.37 4.54
N SER A 36 35.47 37.74 5.60
CA SER A 36 34.15 37.14 5.65
C SER A 36 33.10 38.22 5.93
N GLU A 37 32.38 38.64 4.89
CA GLU A 37 30.96 39.00 4.95
C GLU A 37 30.48 39.32 3.52
N SER A 38 29.21 39.00 3.26
CA SER A 38 28.42 39.22 2.05
C SER A 38 28.43 38.12 0.94
N HIS A 39 27.23 37.55 0.79
CA HIS A 39 26.62 37.02 -0.43
C HIS A 39 27.46 36.15 -1.39
N ILE A 40 27.52 34.85 -1.11
CA ILE A 40 27.90 33.86 -2.12
C ILE A 40 26.63 33.27 -2.75
N THR A 41 26.33 33.74 -3.95
CA THR A 41 25.30 33.19 -4.85
C THR A 41 25.70 31.77 -5.25
N VAL A 42 24.90 30.77 -4.85
CA VAL A 42 25.11 29.37 -5.24
C VAL A 42 24.86 29.21 -6.75
N LYS A 43 25.91 28.93 -7.54
CA LYS A 43 25.79 28.41 -8.90
C LYS A 43 25.27 26.95 -8.82
N GLY A 44 23.95 26.78 -8.81
CA GLY A 44 23.29 25.49 -9.01
C GLY A 44 22.75 25.40 -10.44
N THR A 45 22.73 24.20 -11.02
CA THR A 45 22.08 23.90 -12.30
C THR A 45 20.66 24.44 -12.29
N ILE A 46 20.29 25.25 -13.28
CA ILE A 46 18.96 25.86 -13.39
C ILE A 46 17.95 24.74 -13.71
N MET A 47 17.01 24.46 -12.79
CA MET A 47 15.98 23.41 -12.93
C MET A 47 14.65 23.99 -13.44
N GLY A 48 14.75 24.96 -14.35
CA GLY A 48 13.62 25.68 -14.92
C GLY A 48 12.89 24.92 -16.02
N THR A 49 11.75 25.47 -16.42
CA THR A 49 10.96 25.03 -17.57
C THR A 49 10.41 26.24 -18.32
N GLU A 50 10.14 26.08 -19.61
CA GLU A 50 9.42 27.06 -20.42
C GLU A 50 8.01 26.55 -20.74
N ILE A 51 7.01 27.45 -20.73
CA ILE A 51 5.65 27.11 -21.15
C ILE A 51 5.51 27.33 -22.66
N PRO A 52 5.37 26.26 -23.48
CA PRO A 52 5.28 26.39 -24.93
C PRO A 52 3.91 26.89 -25.42
N CYS A 53 2.98 27.16 -24.49
CA CYS A 53 1.60 27.53 -24.83
C CYS A 53 1.46 29.02 -25.16
N ALA A 54 0.87 29.31 -26.32
CA ALA A 54 0.62 30.66 -26.82
C ALA A 54 -0.63 31.33 -26.22
N ASP A 55 -1.73 30.58 -26.08
CA ASP A 55 -2.91 31.08 -25.36
C ASP A 55 -2.76 30.80 -23.86
N ARG A 56 -2.71 31.89 -23.09
CA ARG A 56 -2.61 31.86 -21.63
C ARG A 56 -3.76 32.62 -20.96
N SER A 57 -4.75 33.01 -21.75
CA SER A 57 -5.83 33.88 -21.30
C SER A 57 -6.76 33.14 -20.33
N PRO A 58 -7.24 33.81 -19.27
CA PRO A 58 -8.34 33.28 -18.45
C PRO A 58 -9.62 33.16 -19.29
N SER A 59 -10.64 32.52 -18.71
CA SER A 59 -11.96 32.47 -19.34
C SER A 59 -12.57 33.87 -19.47
N PRO A 60 -13.37 34.15 -20.52
CA PRO A 60 -14.00 35.47 -20.72
C PRO A 60 -14.88 35.92 -19.55
N THR A 61 -15.43 34.96 -18.81
CA THR A 61 -16.21 35.16 -17.59
C THR A 61 -15.78 34.14 -16.55
N ILE A 62 -15.91 34.44 -15.27
CA ILE A 62 -15.57 33.52 -14.18
C ILE A 62 -16.41 32.25 -14.33
N PRO A 63 -15.81 31.07 -14.59
CA PRO A 63 -16.56 29.84 -14.81
C PRO A 63 -17.41 29.48 -13.59
N THR A 64 -18.59 28.91 -13.81
CA THR A 64 -19.43 28.36 -12.73
C THR A 64 -19.21 26.86 -12.54
N SER A 65 -18.71 26.18 -13.57
CA SER A 65 -18.39 24.76 -13.58
C SER A 65 -16.89 24.50 -13.55
N VAL A 66 -16.47 23.52 -12.76
CA VAL A 66 -15.10 23.02 -12.65
C VAL A 66 -14.64 22.38 -13.95
N HIS A 67 -15.58 21.92 -14.77
CA HIS A 67 -15.36 21.31 -16.07
C HIS A 67 -15.07 22.32 -17.20
N GLU A 68 -15.16 23.62 -16.89
CA GLU A 68 -14.91 24.72 -17.83
C GLU A 68 -13.74 25.60 -17.39
N LEU A 69 -12.94 25.13 -16.42
CA LEU A 69 -11.81 25.88 -15.90
C LEU A 69 -10.65 25.91 -16.87
N ARG A 70 -10.16 27.11 -17.20
CA ARG A 70 -8.84 27.31 -17.80
C ARG A 70 -7.80 27.52 -16.70
N PRO A 71 -6.51 27.27 -16.97
CA PRO A 71 -5.46 27.54 -15.98
C PRO A 71 -5.44 28.97 -15.44
N GLY A 72 -5.78 29.97 -16.28
CA GLY A 72 -5.85 31.38 -15.88
C GLY A 72 -7.00 31.72 -14.93
N ASP A 73 -7.99 30.84 -14.78
CA ASP A 73 -9.12 31.06 -13.86
C ASP A 73 -8.76 30.73 -12.41
N ILE A 74 -7.69 29.96 -12.20
CA ILE A 74 -7.22 29.58 -10.87
C ILE A 74 -6.63 30.80 -10.17
N LYS A 75 -7.04 31.02 -8.93
CA LYS A 75 -6.54 32.11 -8.08
C LYS A 75 -5.84 31.63 -6.82
N VAL A 76 -6.19 30.45 -6.32
CA VAL A 76 -5.66 29.92 -5.07
C VAL A 76 -5.08 28.52 -5.30
N VAL A 77 -3.87 28.30 -4.80
CA VAL A 77 -3.25 26.98 -4.69
C VAL A 77 -3.12 26.59 -3.23
N ALA A 78 -3.33 25.31 -2.92
CA ALA A 78 -3.22 24.78 -1.57
C ALA A 78 -2.71 23.35 -1.59
N ALA A 79 -2.10 22.88 -0.49
CA ALA A 79 -1.67 21.50 -0.41
C ALA A 79 -1.67 20.93 1.02
N VAL A 80 -1.97 19.63 1.11
CA VAL A 80 -1.88 18.80 2.32
C VAL A 80 -1.16 17.50 1.99
N GLY A 81 -0.47 16.92 2.96
CA GLY A 81 0.33 15.72 2.74
C GLY A 81 1.43 15.49 3.76
N ASP A 82 2.50 14.83 3.31
CA ASP A 82 3.66 14.46 4.11
C ASP A 82 4.94 15.26 3.75
N SER A 83 6.11 14.69 4.05
CA SER A 83 7.41 15.30 3.86
C SER A 83 7.75 15.61 2.39
N LEU A 84 7.19 14.88 1.41
CA LEU A 84 7.39 15.20 0.00
C LEU A 84 6.61 16.45 -0.41
N THR A 85 5.42 16.66 0.14
CA THR A 85 4.64 17.89 -0.06
C THR A 85 5.25 19.08 0.71
N ALA A 86 5.88 18.83 1.86
CA ALA A 86 6.66 19.83 2.60
C ALA A 86 8.07 20.10 2.00
N ALA A 87 8.48 19.31 1.00
CA ALA A 87 9.78 19.43 0.33
C ALA A 87 11.00 19.25 1.25
N ASN A 88 10.96 18.25 2.13
CA ASN A 88 12.09 17.88 2.97
C ASN A 88 13.35 17.59 2.15
N GLY A 89 14.46 18.26 2.50
CA GLY A 89 15.76 18.01 1.89
C GLY A 89 15.92 18.41 0.42
N VAL A 90 14.91 19.00 -0.22
CA VAL A 90 14.93 19.32 -1.66
C VAL A 90 16.11 20.23 -2.05
N GLY A 91 16.45 21.18 -1.18
CA GLY A 91 17.61 22.08 -1.34
C GLY A 91 18.88 21.62 -0.60
N ALA A 92 18.91 20.40 -0.06
CA ALA A 92 20.06 19.88 0.68
C ALA A 92 21.23 19.56 -0.26
N LYS A 93 22.46 19.87 0.17
CA LYS A 93 23.67 19.41 -0.53
C LYS A 93 23.89 17.92 -0.28
N VAL A 94 24.33 17.21 -1.31
CA VAL A 94 24.45 15.73 -1.36
C VAL A 94 25.27 15.14 -0.20
N ASP A 95 26.19 15.90 0.37
CA ASP A 95 27.10 15.51 1.47
C ASP A 95 26.58 15.85 2.88
N ASN A 96 25.42 16.49 3.01
CA ASN A 96 24.91 16.94 4.31
C ASN A 96 23.53 16.37 4.65
N LEU A 97 23.53 15.22 5.31
CA LEU A 97 22.33 14.51 5.75
C LEU A 97 21.46 15.32 6.72
N LEU A 98 22.04 16.23 7.52
CA LEU A 98 21.28 17.03 8.48
C LEU A 98 20.31 18.00 7.80
N LEU A 99 20.61 18.44 6.58
CA LEU A 99 19.75 19.35 5.82
C LEU A 99 18.48 18.68 5.28
N VAL A 100 18.36 17.34 5.37
CA VAL A 100 17.13 16.63 5.01
C VAL A 100 15.97 16.95 5.96
N MET A 101 16.27 17.30 7.21
CA MET A 101 15.26 17.71 8.18
C MET A 101 14.65 19.08 7.87
N ASN A 102 15.29 19.88 7.01
CA ASN A 102 14.76 21.17 6.61
C ASN A 102 13.64 21.01 5.58
N GLU A 103 12.56 21.76 5.78
CA GLU A 103 11.38 21.80 4.93
C GLU A 103 11.50 22.95 3.93
N TYR A 104 11.94 22.65 2.70
CA TYR A 104 12.13 23.64 1.64
C TYR A 104 10.80 23.95 0.93
N ARG A 105 9.79 24.37 1.69
CA ARG A 105 8.40 24.55 1.21
C ARG A 105 8.30 25.46 -0.02
N GLY A 106 9.18 26.45 -0.16
CA GLY A 106 9.29 27.29 -1.35
C GLY A 106 9.64 26.56 -2.65
N LEU A 107 10.27 25.39 -2.55
CA LEU A 107 10.66 24.51 -3.67
C LEU A 107 9.74 23.30 -3.84
N SER A 108 8.62 23.25 -3.11
CA SER A 108 7.67 22.13 -3.22
C SER A 108 7.02 22.07 -4.60
N TRP A 109 7.04 20.88 -5.20
CA TRP A 109 6.58 20.64 -6.57
C TRP A 109 5.10 21.02 -6.79
N SER A 110 4.26 20.86 -5.76
CA SER A 110 2.81 21.10 -5.84
C SER A 110 2.37 22.47 -5.32
N ILE A 111 3.17 23.15 -4.50
CA ILE A 111 2.73 24.35 -3.77
C ILE A 111 3.82 25.39 -3.48
N GLY A 112 5.08 25.16 -3.88
CA GLY A 112 6.16 26.14 -3.71
C GLY A 112 6.10 27.29 -4.71
N GLY A 113 6.44 28.50 -4.28
CA GLY A 113 6.44 29.70 -5.13
C GLY A 113 7.76 30.47 -5.14
N ASP A 114 8.86 29.87 -4.73
CA ASP A 114 10.17 30.52 -4.81
C ASP A 114 10.55 30.78 -6.29
N LYS A 115 11.12 31.96 -6.54
CA LYS A 115 11.59 32.40 -7.86
C LYS A 115 10.48 32.37 -8.94
N ASN A 116 10.78 31.81 -10.12
CA ASN A 116 9.91 31.76 -11.29
C ASN A 116 10.10 30.42 -12.04
N ILE A 117 9.25 30.16 -13.03
CA ILE A 117 9.26 28.89 -13.75
C ILE A 117 10.59 28.61 -14.47
N THR A 118 11.31 29.65 -14.93
CA THR A 118 12.59 29.49 -15.64
C THR A 118 13.74 29.07 -14.73
N THR A 119 13.53 29.02 -13.40
CA THR A 119 14.56 28.58 -12.45
C THR A 119 14.08 27.51 -11.49
N VAL A 120 12.81 27.52 -11.10
CA VAL A 120 12.20 26.60 -10.15
C VAL A 120 10.82 26.20 -10.67
N THR A 121 10.71 24.98 -11.16
CA THR A 121 9.45 24.47 -11.72
C THR A 121 8.57 23.89 -10.62
N THR A 122 7.45 24.54 -10.35
CA THR A 122 6.41 24.10 -9.41
C THR A 122 5.05 24.38 -10.03
N LEU A 123 3.99 23.73 -9.55
CA LEU A 123 2.64 24.01 -10.01
C LEU A 123 2.25 25.50 -9.87
N PRO A 124 2.52 26.20 -8.75
CA PRO A 124 2.24 27.63 -8.65
C PRO A 124 3.03 28.49 -9.65
N ASN A 125 4.32 28.19 -9.87
CA ASN A 125 5.11 28.94 -10.85
C ASN A 125 4.63 28.69 -12.29
N ILE A 126 4.09 27.50 -12.59
CA ILE A 126 3.41 27.22 -13.86
C ILE A 126 2.11 28.05 -13.96
N LEU A 127 1.25 28.00 -12.95
CA LEU A 127 -0.03 28.73 -12.96
C LEU A 127 0.16 30.26 -13.04
N ARG A 128 1.24 30.80 -12.47
CA ARG A 128 1.57 32.23 -12.55
C ARG A 128 1.88 32.73 -13.96
N GLU A 129 2.22 31.84 -14.89
CA GLU A 129 2.33 32.19 -16.32
C GLU A 129 0.96 32.45 -16.98
N PHE A 130 -0.12 31.95 -16.38
CA PHE A 130 -1.50 32.14 -16.82
C PHE A 130 -2.24 33.20 -15.99
N ASN A 131 -1.98 33.23 -14.69
CA ASN A 131 -2.50 34.23 -13.76
C ASN A 131 -1.42 34.66 -12.77
N PRO A 132 -0.75 35.83 -12.98
CA PRO A 132 0.29 36.32 -12.09
C PRO A 132 -0.16 36.59 -10.65
N SER A 133 -1.47 36.70 -10.41
CA SER A 133 -2.07 37.01 -9.10
C SER A 133 -2.41 35.76 -8.27
N VAL A 134 -2.05 34.55 -8.74
CA VAL A 134 -2.23 33.32 -7.96
C VAL A 134 -1.60 33.48 -6.57
N THR A 135 -2.34 33.08 -5.54
CA THR A 135 -1.91 33.12 -4.13
C THR A 135 -2.03 31.74 -3.49
N GLY A 136 -1.58 31.58 -2.25
CA GLY A 136 -1.69 30.33 -1.48
C GLY A 136 -0.39 29.52 -1.39
N PHE A 137 0.56 29.79 -2.28
CA PHE A 137 1.84 29.08 -2.33
C PHE A 137 2.75 29.40 -1.14
N SER A 138 3.63 28.45 -0.82
CA SER A 138 4.65 28.60 0.22
C SER A 138 5.96 29.15 -0.33
N THR A 139 6.77 29.81 0.52
CA THR A 139 8.09 30.36 0.17
C THR A 139 9.15 30.01 1.21
N GLY A 140 10.40 29.91 0.80
CA GLY A 140 11.55 29.70 1.68
C GLY A 140 11.58 28.35 2.41
N VAL A 141 12.32 28.31 3.51
CA VAL A 141 12.54 27.12 4.36
C VAL A 141 11.86 27.34 5.71
N CYS A 142 10.80 26.58 6.00
CA CYS A 142 9.98 26.80 7.20
C CYS A 142 9.04 25.62 7.52
N GLY A 143 8.58 25.55 8.77
CA GLY A 143 7.55 24.62 9.24
C GLY A 143 6.12 25.06 8.89
N GLU A 144 5.13 24.17 9.07
CA GLU A 144 3.72 24.32 8.68
C GLU A 144 2.98 25.50 9.33
N ASP A 145 3.40 25.88 10.54
CA ASP A 145 2.83 26.98 11.33
C ASP A 145 3.42 28.35 10.94
N ASN A 146 4.49 28.36 10.15
CA ASN A 146 5.13 29.60 9.73
C ASN A 146 4.27 30.35 8.71
N PRO A 147 4.14 31.68 8.79
CA PRO A 147 3.43 32.46 7.78
C PRO A 147 3.88 32.21 6.33
N ALA A 148 5.17 31.91 6.12
CA ALA A 148 5.74 31.62 4.80
C ALA A 148 5.31 30.24 4.24
N ALA A 149 4.80 29.32 5.07
CA ALA A 149 4.18 28.08 4.61
C ALA A 149 2.78 28.30 4.03
N PHE A 150 2.11 29.38 4.42
CA PHE A 150 0.77 29.77 4.01
C PHE A 150 -0.25 28.62 3.93
N LEU A 151 -0.67 28.18 2.73
CA LEU A 151 -1.63 27.08 2.52
C LEU A 151 -0.97 25.73 2.24
N ASN A 152 0.36 25.62 2.37
CA ASN A 152 1.04 24.33 2.45
C ASN A 152 0.95 23.81 3.89
N GLN A 153 -0.02 22.94 4.14
CA GLN A 153 -0.29 22.36 5.47
C GLN A 153 0.17 20.90 5.57
N ALA A 154 1.06 20.47 4.68
CA ALA A 154 1.71 19.18 4.78
C ALA A 154 2.62 19.11 6.01
N VAL A 155 2.71 17.93 6.64
CA VAL A 155 3.48 17.72 7.87
C VAL A 155 4.43 16.52 7.67
N PRO A 156 5.75 16.67 7.86
CA PRO A 156 6.69 15.56 7.74
C PRO A 156 6.32 14.39 8.67
N GLY A 157 6.37 13.16 8.15
CA GLY A 157 5.98 11.96 8.90
C GLY A 157 4.46 11.73 9.03
N ALA A 158 3.62 12.60 8.44
CA ALA A 158 2.18 12.42 8.44
C ALA A 158 1.73 11.15 7.70
N LYS A 159 0.63 10.58 8.18
CA LYS A 159 -0.06 9.41 7.63
C LYS A 159 -1.47 9.77 7.20
N SER A 160 -2.17 8.85 6.56
CA SER A 160 -3.57 8.99 6.14
C SER A 160 -4.48 9.52 7.26
N GLY A 161 -4.27 9.09 8.50
CA GLY A 161 -5.07 9.52 9.67
C GLY A 161 -4.87 10.97 10.09
N ASN A 162 -3.81 11.64 9.63
CA ASN A 162 -3.53 13.04 9.93
C ASN A 162 -4.22 14.01 8.95
N MET A 163 -4.74 13.50 7.81
CA MET A 163 -5.26 14.33 6.72
C MET A 163 -6.47 15.18 7.14
N VAL A 164 -7.34 14.65 8.00
CA VAL A 164 -8.52 15.39 8.50
C VAL A 164 -8.10 16.67 9.22
N GLN A 165 -7.07 16.61 10.07
CA GLN A 165 -6.62 17.80 10.80
C GLN A 165 -5.97 18.82 9.87
N GLN A 166 -5.12 18.37 8.93
CA GLN A 166 -4.50 19.27 7.95
C GLN A 166 -5.56 19.97 7.09
N VAL A 167 -6.59 19.25 6.64
CA VAL A 167 -7.69 19.83 5.86
C VAL A 167 -8.49 20.85 6.66
N ARG A 168 -8.79 20.59 7.94
CA ARG A 168 -9.51 21.57 8.78
C ARG A 168 -8.73 22.88 8.91
N VAL A 169 -7.43 22.79 9.24
CA VAL A 169 -6.57 23.98 9.34
C VAL A 169 -6.49 24.70 8.00
N LEU A 170 -6.35 23.96 6.89
CA LEU A 170 -6.34 24.53 5.54
C LEU A 170 -7.62 25.32 5.25
N VAL A 171 -8.79 24.74 5.53
CA VAL A 171 -10.09 25.37 5.30
C VAL A 171 -10.25 26.62 6.16
N ASP A 172 -9.87 26.57 7.44
CA ASP A 172 -9.92 27.72 8.34
C ASP A 172 -9.04 28.86 7.83
N LYS A 173 -7.79 28.56 7.45
CA LYS A 173 -6.89 29.55 6.85
C LYS A 173 -7.51 30.21 5.62
N MET A 174 -8.08 29.43 4.70
CA MET A 174 -8.74 29.96 3.50
C MET A 174 -9.97 30.83 3.81
N LYS A 175 -10.74 30.53 4.85
CA LYS A 175 -11.90 31.34 5.27
C LYS A 175 -11.49 32.65 5.94
N THR A 176 -10.37 32.66 6.65
CA THR A 176 -9.93 33.83 7.45
C THR A 176 -9.02 34.80 6.69
N ASP A 177 -8.35 34.35 5.62
CA ASP A 177 -7.40 35.19 4.90
C ASP A 177 -8.11 36.15 3.93
N SER A 178 -7.95 37.46 4.15
CA SER A 178 -8.61 38.50 3.36
C SER A 178 -8.16 38.56 1.90
N ARG A 179 -7.09 37.86 1.51
CA ARG A 179 -6.63 37.77 0.10
C ARG A 179 -7.41 36.74 -0.71
N ILE A 180 -8.24 35.92 -0.05
CA ILE A 180 -8.98 34.83 -0.67
C ILE A 180 -10.47 35.13 -0.57
N ASP A 181 -11.14 35.29 -1.72
CA ASP A 181 -12.59 35.20 -1.74
C ASP A 181 -12.98 33.72 -1.65
N PHE A 182 -13.21 33.26 -0.42
CA PHE A 182 -13.48 31.85 -0.14
C PHE A 182 -14.64 31.28 -0.96
N HIS A 183 -15.64 32.09 -1.33
CA HIS A 183 -16.80 31.62 -2.08
C HIS A 183 -16.65 31.71 -3.59
N ASN A 184 -15.93 32.72 -4.09
CA ASN A 184 -15.90 33.02 -5.53
C ASN A 184 -14.59 32.66 -6.23
N ASP A 185 -13.47 32.56 -5.52
CA ASP A 185 -12.19 32.23 -6.14
C ASP A 185 -12.07 30.74 -6.45
N TRP A 186 -11.53 30.39 -7.62
CA TRP A 186 -11.24 28.99 -7.95
C TRP A 186 -9.94 28.52 -7.31
N LYS A 187 -10.02 27.34 -6.68
CA LYS A 187 -8.96 26.75 -5.85
C LYS A 187 -8.47 25.44 -6.48
N VAL A 188 -7.15 25.26 -6.56
CA VAL A 188 -6.52 23.96 -6.82
C VAL A 188 -5.92 23.46 -5.52
N ILE A 189 -6.36 22.29 -5.06
CA ILE A 189 -5.87 21.67 -3.83
C ILE A 189 -5.14 20.38 -4.18
N THR A 190 -3.87 20.24 -3.80
CA THR A 190 -3.11 19.00 -4.02
C THR A 190 -3.00 18.17 -2.74
N MET A 191 -3.37 16.90 -2.80
CA MET A 191 -3.30 15.94 -1.70
C MET A 191 -2.35 14.80 -2.07
N PHE A 192 -1.32 14.56 -1.26
CA PHE A 192 -0.40 13.43 -1.45
C PHE A 192 0.03 12.87 -0.09
N ILE A 193 -0.27 11.59 0.15
CA ILE A 193 -0.06 10.93 1.44
C ILE A 193 0.14 9.43 1.24
N GLY A 194 0.83 8.78 2.18
CA GLY A 194 0.77 7.33 2.37
C GLY A 194 2.10 6.59 2.29
N GLY A 195 3.18 7.27 1.94
CA GLY A 195 4.54 6.72 2.08
C GLY A 195 4.84 6.30 3.52
N ASN A 196 4.40 7.10 4.50
CA ASN A 196 4.55 6.76 5.91
C ASN A 196 3.60 5.63 6.36
N ASP A 197 2.39 5.51 5.79
CA ASP A 197 1.46 4.41 6.10
C ASP A 197 2.07 3.05 5.70
N ILE A 198 2.70 2.96 4.52
CA ILE A 198 3.34 1.71 4.08
C ILE A 198 4.63 1.42 4.87
N CYS A 199 5.43 2.42 5.19
CA CYS A 199 6.65 2.23 5.98
C CYS A 199 6.36 1.86 7.44
N ASP A 200 5.26 2.34 8.04
CA ASP A 200 4.85 1.92 9.37
C ASP A 200 4.21 0.53 9.41
N TYR A 201 3.45 0.17 8.36
CA TYR A 201 3.05 -1.23 8.19
C TYR A 201 4.28 -2.16 8.20
N CYS A 202 5.39 -1.72 7.60
CA CYS A 202 6.65 -2.46 7.64
C CYS A 202 7.26 -2.58 9.04
N THR A 203 7.15 -1.58 9.91
CA THR A 203 7.78 -1.60 11.25
C THR A 203 6.99 -2.46 12.23
N ASP A 204 5.65 -2.41 12.20
CA ASP A 204 4.78 -3.17 13.10
C ASP A 204 4.69 -4.67 12.74
N SER A 205 4.78 -5.01 11.45
CA SER A 205 4.86 -6.42 11.01
C SER A 205 6.10 -7.14 11.54
N VAL A 206 7.23 -6.42 11.70
CA VAL A 206 8.48 -6.92 12.26
C VAL A 206 8.49 -6.89 13.80
N SER A 207 7.77 -5.94 14.41
CA SER A 207 7.73 -5.71 15.86
C SER A 207 7.13 -6.87 16.67
N THR A 208 6.39 -7.78 16.04
CA THR A 208 5.93 -9.03 16.68
C THR A 208 7.05 -10.01 17.02
N SER A 209 8.32 -9.71 16.68
CA SER A 209 9.47 -10.58 16.95
C SER A 209 10.70 -9.93 17.62
N PHE A 210 10.73 -8.60 17.87
CA PHE A 210 11.99 -7.90 18.22
C PHE A 210 11.92 -6.85 19.35
N PHE A 211 10.99 -6.98 20.30
CA PHE A 211 10.95 -6.06 21.45
C PHE A 211 12.15 -6.08 22.45
N PRO A 212 13.14 -7.01 22.46
CA PRO A 212 14.25 -6.91 23.41
C PRO A 212 15.50 -6.15 22.91
N GLN A 213 15.59 -5.71 21.65
CA GLN A 213 16.88 -5.21 21.10
C GLN A 213 17.08 -3.69 21.10
N ILE A 214 16.02 -2.89 21.22
CA ILE A 214 16.15 -1.42 21.29
C ILE A 214 16.75 -0.98 22.65
N PHE A 215 16.48 -1.72 23.73
CA PHE A 215 17.05 -1.45 25.06
C PHE A 215 18.57 -1.64 25.10
N THR A 216 19.14 -2.54 24.29
CA THR A 216 20.59 -2.80 24.27
C THR A 216 21.37 -1.78 23.45
N VAL A 217 20.81 -1.27 22.35
CA VAL A 217 21.51 -0.31 21.48
C VAL A 217 21.58 1.09 22.12
N VAL A 218 20.50 1.54 22.76
CA VAL A 218 20.51 2.83 23.49
C VAL A 218 21.45 2.75 24.71
N SER A 219 21.54 1.59 25.37
CA SER A 219 22.49 1.37 26.48
C SER A 219 23.96 1.38 26.00
N TYR A 220 24.25 0.81 24.82
CA TYR A 220 25.61 0.79 24.24
C TYR A 220 26.06 2.16 23.69
N PHE A 221 25.14 2.97 23.16
CA PHE A 221 25.45 4.30 22.64
C PHE A 221 25.72 5.31 23.77
N VAL A 222 25.12 5.11 24.95
CA VAL A 222 25.34 5.97 26.12
C VAL A 222 26.64 5.61 26.87
N LEU A 223 27.03 4.32 26.91
CA LEU A 223 28.32 3.89 27.50
C LEU A 223 29.54 4.36 26.70
N THR A 224 29.41 4.58 25.39
CA THR A 224 30.51 5.05 24.54
C THR A 224 30.69 6.57 24.58
N LEU A 225 29.66 7.33 24.96
CA LEU A 225 29.75 8.79 25.17
C LEU A 225 30.34 9.17 26.53
N ASP A 226 30.30 8.29 27.54
CA ASP A 226 30.89 8.53 28.87
C ASP A 226 32.43 8.33 28.89
N LEU A 227 33.01 7.70 27.86
CA LEU A 227 34.46 7.44 27.74
C LEU A 227 35.25 8.55 27.03
N ARG A 228 34.63 9.67 26.65
CA ARG A 228 35.31 10.80 25.97
C ARG A 228 35.33 12.13 26.73
N PHE A 229 34.77 12.20 27.94
CA PHE A 229 34.82 13.40 28.78
C PHE A 229 35.71 13.18 30.01
N ASP A 230 37.01 13.07 29.77
CA ASP A 230 38.02 12.96 30.83
C ASP A 230 39.05 14.11 30.76
N TYR A 231 38.58 15.33 30.50
CA TYR A 231 39.32 16.57 30.75
C TYR A 231 38.32 17.69 31.08
N PHE A 232 38.66 18.55 32.04
CA PHE A 232 37.89 19.65 32.66
C PHE A 232 37.13 19.30 33.96
N TYR A 233 37.86 19.46 35.06
CA TYR A 233 37.35 19.53 36.42
C TYR A 233 36.55 20.84 36.64
N THR A 234 35.56 20.76 37.56
CA THR A 234 34.87 21.86 38.29
C THR A 234 33.58 22.52 37.75
N THR A 235 32.96 22.07 36.64
CA THR A 235 31.60 22.55 36.25
C THR A 235 30.57 21.43 36.02
N VAL A 236 30.81 20.23 36.53
CA VAL A 236 30.05 19.02 36.15
C VAL A 236 29.02 18.56 37.20
N VAL A 237 29.05 19.08 38.43
CA VAL A 237 28.15 18.59 39.50
C VAL A 237 26.69 19.04 39.30
N CYS A 238 26.44 20.28 38.84
CA CYS A 238 25.06 20.75 38.59
C CYS A 238 24.42 20.14 37.33
N VAL A 239 25.22 19.83 36.30
CA VAL A 239 24.73 19.22 35.06
C VAL A 239 24.40 17.74 35.27
N ARG A 240 25.21 17.00 36.06
CA ARG A 240 24.94 15.59 36.39
C ARG A 240 23.65 15.40 37.20
N ILE A 241 23.33 16.31 38.12
CA ILE A 241 22.09 16.24 38.92
C ILE A 241 20.86 16.56 38.07
N SER A 242 20.93 17.59 37.22
CA SER A 242 19.82 17.99 36.33
C SER A 242 19.48 16.90 35.30
N ILE A 243 20.51 16.21 34.79
CA ILE A 243 20.37 15.07 33.88
C ILE A 243 19.75 13.86 34.59
N CYS A 244 20.14 13.57 35.85
CA CYS A 244 19.52 12.49 36.64
C CYS A 244 18.03 12.75 36.91
N TYR A 245 17.65 13.99 37.25
CA TYR A 245 16.23 14.34 37.44
C TYR A 245 15.42 14.25 36.15
N PHE A 246 16.00 14.62 35.00
CA PHE A 246 15.39 14.46 33.68
C PHE A 246 15.20 12.97 33.33
N TYR A 247 16.18 12.11 33.62
CA TYR A 247 16.05 10.67 33.43
C TYR A 247 15.00 10.03 34.34
N ILE A 248 14.94 10.38 35.62
CA ILE A 248 13.91 9.87 36.55
C ILE A 248 12.51 10.32 36.11
N TRP A 249 12.37 11.57 35.65
CA TRP A 249 11.12 12.10 35.10
C TRP A 249 10.70 11.39 33.80
N MET A 250 11.64 11.09 32.91
CA MET A 250 11.40 10.35 31.66
C MET A 250 11.00 8.89 31.93
N TYR A 251 11.73 8.18 32.80
CA TYR A 251 11.44 6.78 33.14
C TYR A 251 10.08 6.63 33.84
N THR A 252 9.71 7.55 34.73
CA THR A 252 8.41 7.50 35.44
C THR A 252 7.24 7.82 34.51
N LYS A 253 7.39 8.77 33.57
CA LYS A 253 6.39 9.05 32.52
C LYS A 253 6.21 7.87 31.57
N VAL A 254 7.30 7.27 31.10
CA VAL A 254 7.26 6.13 30.17
C VAL A 254 6.66 4.88 30.85
N ALA A 255 7.01 4.63 32.11
CA ALA A 255 6.39 3.55 32.90
C ALA A 255 4.89 3.79 33.16
N PHE A 256 4.48 5.05 33.37
CA PHE A 256 3.08 5.44 33.53
C PHE A 256 2.27 5.27 32.23
N TYR A 257 2.82 5.66 31.08
CA TYR A 257 2.15 5.44 29.79
C TYR A 257 2.13 3.95 29.39
N ALA A 258 3.18 3.20 29.69
CA ALA A 258 3.20 1.74 29.47
C ALA A 258 2.17 1.02 30.33
N SER A 259 1.99 1.43 31.59
CA SER A 259 0.98 0.83 32.48
C SER A 259 -0.45 1.19 32.09
N ILE A 260 -0.71 2.40 31.59
CA ILE A 260 -2.00 2.77 30.98
C ILE A 260 -2.29 1.92 29.73
N PHE A 261 -1.26 1.63 28.92
CA PHE A 261 -1.37 0.79 27.72
C PHE A 261 -1.69 -0.67 28.04
N PHE A 262 -1.24 -1.18 29.18
CA PHE A 262 -1.56 -2.54 29.65
C PHE A 262 -2.96 -2.67 30.26
N MET A 263 -3.58 -1.58 30.73
CA MET A 263 -4.90 -1.62 31.39
C MET A 263 -6.10 -1.41 30.45
N SER A 264 -5.92 -0.94 29.21
CA SER A 264 -7.03 -0.60 28.32
C SER A 264 -7.53 -1.73 27.39
N GLY A 265 -6.88 -2.91 27.37
CA GLY A 265 -7.47 -4.15 26.84
C GLY A 265 -7.91 -4.16 25.35
N THR A 266 -7.62 -3.14 24.54
CA THR A 266 -7.98 -3.11 23.12
C THR A 266 -6.79 -3.48 22.25
N TYR A 267 -6.60 -4.78 21.99
CA TYR A 267 -5.69 -5.26 20.96
C TYR A 267 -6.28 -5.00 19.55
N PHE A 268 -5.99 -3.84 18.96
CA PHE A 268 -6.15 -3.66 17.52
C PHE A 268 -4.93 -4.24 16.79
N SER A 269 -5.16 -5.14 15.82
CA SER A 269 -4.07 -5.70 14.99
C SER A 269 -3.50 -4.61 14.07
N PRO A 270 -2.17 -4.41 14.00
CA PRO A 270 -1.54 -3.41 13.13
C PRO A 270 -1.91 -3.56 11.65
N GLN A 271 -2.16 -4.79 11.19
CA GLN A 271 -2.60 -5.10 9.83
C GLN A 271 -3.95 -4.48 9.47
N VAL A 272 -4.82 -4.24 10.46
CA VAL A 272 -6.13 -3.61 10.28
C VAL A 272 -5.94 -2.09 10.13
N PHE A 273 -5.10 -1.46 10.97
CA PHE A 273 -4.90 -0.01 10.97
C PHE A 273 -4.32 0.51 9.65
N PHE A 274 -3.36 -0.20 9.08
CA PHE A 274 -2.73 0.10 7.79
C PHE A 274 -3.33 -0.70 6.62
N SER A 275 -4.58 -1.15 6.73
CA SER A 275 -5.23 -1.79 5.58
C SER A 275 -5.57 -0.76 4.49
N ALA A 276 -5.56 -1.19 3.23
CA ALA A 276 -5.89 -0.32 2.08
C ALA A 276 -7.24 0.39 2.24
N ARG A 277 -8.22 -0.34 2.79
CA ARG A 277 -9.54 0.19 3.08
C ARG A 277 -9.49 1.32 4.12
N ASN A 278 -8.75 1.16 5.21
CA ASN A 278 -8.70 2.18 6.25
C ASN A 278 -7.92 3.42 5.81
N VAL A 279 -6.86 3.24 5.02
CA VAL A 279 -6.17 4.35 4.36
C VAL A 279 -7.14 5.12 3.45
N ALA A 280 -7.89 4.41 2.60
CA ALA A 280 -8.88 5.02 1.72
C ALA A 280 -10.02 5.71 2.50
N ILE A 281 -10.51 5.12 3.61
CA ILE A 281 -11.52 5.75 4.47
C ILE A 281 -11.02 7.06 5.07
N ARG A 282 -9.77 7.12 5.56
CA ARG A 282 -9.23 8.36 6.13
C ARG A 282 -9.00 9.45 5.09
N ILE A 283 -8.60 9.05 3.88
CA ILE A 283 -8.54 9.96 2.73
C ILE A 283 -9.95 10.44 2.38
N GLN A 284 -10.95 9.55 2.38
CA GLN A 284 -12.35 9.89 2.19
C GLN A 284 -12.85 10.89 3.24
N GLU A 285 -12.58 10.68 4.52
CA GLU A 285 -12.97 11.60 5.60
C GLU A 285 -12.43 13.03 5.38
N ALA A 286 -11.19 13.14 4.88
CA ALA A 286 -10.59 14.43 4.55
C ALA A 286 -11.23 15.08 3.30
N LEU A 287 -11.51 14.28 2.26
CA LEU A 287 -12.18 14.74 1.04
C LEU A 287 -13.65 15.12 1.30
N ASP A 288 -14.35 14.42 2.18
CA ASP A 288 -15.73 14.71 2.58
C ASP A 288 -15.83 16.12 3.21
N ILE A 289 -14.83 16.53 3.99
CA ILE A 289 -14.75 17.88 4.55
C ILE A 289 -14.57 18.91 3.42
N LEU A 290 -13.63 18.68 2.50
CA LEU A 290 -13.40 19.58 1.37
C LEU A 290 -14.65 19.72 0.50
N HIS A 291 -15.28 18.60 0.12
CA HIS A 291 -16.49 18.58 -0.69
C HIS A 291 -17.65 19.28 0.00
N LYS A 292 -17.77 19.14 1.32
CA LYS A 292 -18.84 19.80 2.10
C LYS A 292 -18.62 21.30 2.27
N GLU A 293 -17.38 21.75 2.46
CA GLU A 293 -17.10 23.11 2.94
C GLU A 293 -16.46 24.04 1.91
N VAL A 294 -15.75 23.53 0.91
CA VAL A 294 -14.95 24.34 -0.02
C VAL A 294 -15.64 24.45 -1.37
N PRO A 295 -16.23 25.60 -1.71
CA PRO A 295 -16.79 25.82 -3.04
C PRO A 295 -15.69 26.15 -4.05
N ARG A 296 -15.99 25.89 -5.32
CA ARG A 296 -15.13 26.25 -6.47
C ARG A 296 -13.73 25.66 -6.34
N ALA A 297 -13.65 24.34 -6.24
CA ALA A 297 -12.36 23.65 -6.06
C ALA A 297 -12.18 22.46 -7.00
N ILE A 298 -10.96 22.31 -7.51
CA ILE A 298 -10.48 21.07 -8.11
C ILE A 298 -9.42 20.47 -7.18
N VAL A 299 -9.65 19.24 -6.73
CA VAL A 299 -8.75 18.54 -5.82
C VAL A 299 -7.94 17.51 -6.60
N ASN A 300 -6.62 17.68 -6.64
CA ASN A 300 -5.69 16.70 -7.18
C ASN A 300 -5.33 15.69 -6.08
N LEU A 301 -5.91 14.49 -6.12
CA LEU A 301 -5.50 13.38 -5.26
C LEU A 301 -4.38 12.58 -5.95
N VAL A 302 -3.17 12.68 -5.46
CA VAL A 302 -2.01 12.05 -6.09
C VAL A 302 -1.93 10.60 -5.65
N ASP A 303 -1.83 9.68 -6.62
CA ASP A 303 -1.80 8.24 -6.36
C ASP A 303 -0.53 7.86 -5.59
N MET A 304 -0.60 6.79 -4.82
CA MET A 304 0.50 6.45 -3.94
C MET A 304 1.74 6.00 -4.72
N LEU A 305 2.90 6.51 -4.34
CA LEU A 305 4.19 6.15 -4.92
C LEU A 305 4.49 4.66 -4.75
N ASN A 306 4.78 3.97 -5.85
CA ASN A 306 5.40 2.65 -5.80
C ASN A 306 6.84 2.78 -5.26
N ILE A 307 7.05 2.36 -4.02
CA ILE A 307 8.32 2.51 -3.28
C ILE A 307 9.32 1.36 -3.54
N LEU A 308 8.90 0.27 -4.21
CA LEU A 308 9.78 -0.89 -4.44
C LEU A 308 11.06 -0.58 -5.25
N PRO A 309 11.03 0.26 -6.30
CA PRO A 309 12.23 0.62 -7.06
C PRO A 309 13.36 1.26 -6.23
N LEU A 310 13.10 1.73 -5.00
CA LEU A 310 14.17 2.22 -4.12
C LEU A 310 15.18 1.13 -3.77
N ARG A 311 14.83 -0.16 -3.86
CA ARG A 311 15.76 -1.27 -3.59
C ARG A 311 16.99 -1.22 -4.50
N ASP A 312 16.78 -0.93 -5.78
CA ASP A 312 17.86 -0.89 -6.77
C ASP A 312 18.85 0.24 -6.44
N LEU A 313 18.33 1.41 -6.01
CA LEU A 313 19.14 2.54 -5.55
C LEU A 313 20.02 2.18 -4.35
N HIS A 314 19.45 1.46 -3.36
CA HIS A 314 20.15 1.09 -2.13
C HIS A 314 21.02 -0.18 -2.27
N SER A 315 20.87 -0.92 -3.37
CA SER A 315 21.70 -2.10 -3.67
C SER A 315 23.11 -1.71 -4.14
N ASP A 316 23.25 -0.55 -4.78
CA ASP A 316 24.53 -0.04 -5.26
C ASP A 316 25.27 0.74 -4.16
N LYS A 317 26.25 0.07 -3.54
CA LYS A 317 27.08 0.65 -2.47
C LYS A 317 27.94 1.82 -2.93
N THR A 318 28.24 1.93 -4.23
CA THR A 318 29.08 3.02 -4.78
C THR A 318 28.35 4.36 -4.74
N LEU A 319 27.01 4.32 -4.68
CA LEU A 319 26.20 5.51 -4.59
C LEU A 319 26.23 6.13 -3.20
N GLY A 320 26.79 5.51 -2.16
CA GLY A 320 26.96 6.14 -0.85
C GLY A 320 25.66 6.51 -0.14
N CYS A 321 24.60 5.74 -0.38
CA CYS A 321 23.30 5.93 0.27
C CYS A 321 23.33 5.44 1.73
N PRO A 322 22.66 6.13 2.67
CA PRO A 322 22.58 5.69 4.06
C PRO A 322 21.55 4.55 4.21
N THR A 323 21.86 3.40 3.62
CA THR A 323 20.97 2.22 3.58
C THR A 323 20.53 1.75 4.97
N TRP A 324 21.39 1.92 5.98
CA TRP A 324 21.08 1.60 7.38
C TRP A 324 19.90 2.42 7.92
N PHE A 325 19.77 3.68 7.50
CA PHE A 325 18.72 4.59 7.92
C PHE A 325 17.38 4.21 7.28
N VAL A 326 17.35 4.04 5.96
CA VAL A 326 16.12 3.64 5.25
C VAL A 326 15.66 2.24 5.66
N SER A 327 16.60 1.34 5.97
CA SER A 327 16.29 0.01 6.52
C SER A 327 15.66 0.06 7.92
N LEU A 328 15.85 1.15 8.67
CA LEU A 328 15.23 1.35 9.97
C LEU A 328 13.80 1.87 9.84
N ILE A 329 13.60 2.90 8.99
CA ILE A 329 12.30 3.58 8.85
C ILE A 329 11.32 2.85 7.93
N CYS A 330 11.80 2.07 6.95
CA CYS A 330 10.96 1.34 5.99
C CYS A 330 11.47 -0.10 5.79
N PRO A 331 11.49 -0.93 6.86
CA PRO A 331 12.23 -2.19 6.86
C PRO A 331 11.75 -3.21 5.83
N CYS A 332 10.45 -3.27 5.50
CA CYS A 332 9.90 -4.25 4.57
C CYS A 332 10.14 -3.92 3.09
N ILE A 333 10.77 -2.78 2.80
CA ILE A 333 11.23 -2.45 1.46
C ILE A 333 12.68 -2.87 1.25
N LEU A 334 13.59 -2.60 2.20
CA LEU A 334 15.02 -2.86 2.00
C LEU A 334 15.54 -4.16 2.63
N LYS A 335 14.98 -4.61 3.76
CA LYS A 335 15.47 -5.82 4.45
C LYS A 335 15.12 -7.13 3.75
N PRO A 336 13.91 -7.30 3.16
CA PRO A 336 13.54 -8.56 2.54
C PRO A 336 14.46 -8.94 1.39
N LYS A 337 14.73 -10.24 1.23
CA LYS A 337 15.49 -10.76 0.08
C LYS A 337 14.67 -10.65 -1.20
N GLU A 338 15.35 -10.58 -2.34
CA GLU A 338 14.66 -10.62 -3.62
C GLU A 338 13.82 -11.89 -3.75
N GLY A 339 12.59 -11.75 -4.28
CA GLY A 339 11.62 -12.85 -4.37
C GLY A 339 10.92 -13.27 -3.07
N SER A 340 11.30 -12.72 -1.91
CA SER A 340 10.70 -13.13 -0.61
C SER A 340 9.23 -12.73 -0.44
N PHE A 341 8.50 -13.52 0.36
CA PHE A 341 7.12 -13.25 0.76
C PHE A 341 6.94 -11.85 1.32
N GLU A 342 7.84 -11.36 2.18
CA GLU A 342 7.74 -10.04 2.79
C GLU A 342 7.83 -8.91 1.75
N LEU A 343 8.68 -9.07 0.72
CA LEU A 343 8.78 -8.12 -0.39
C LEU A 343 7.52 -8.15 -1.27
N GLN A 344 7.01 -9.35 -1.57
CA GLN A 344 5.77 -9.50 -2.33
C GLN A 344 4.57 -8.93 -1.57
N GLN A 345 4.53 -9.07 -0.25
CA GLN A 345 3.51 -8.44 0.59
C GLN A 345 3.61 -6.92 0.51
N ALA A 346 4.81 -6.33 0.64
CA ALA A 346 4.97 -4.88 0.49
C ALA A 346 4.47 -4.38 -0.88
N SER A 347 4.78 -5.10 -1.97
CA SER A 347 4.24 -4.83 -3.31
C SER A 347 2.72 -4.88 -3.36
N ARG A 348 2.11 -5.94 -2.81
CA ARG A 348 0.65 -6.10 -2.76
C ARG A 348 -0.03 -5.00 -1.96
N PHE A 349 0.53 -4.60 -0.83
CA PHE A 349 -0.01 -3.53 0.00
C PHE A 349 0.03 -2.19 -0.74
N ASN A 350 1.16 -1.86 -1.39
CA ASN A 350 1.26 -0.66 -2.22
C ASN A 350 0.18 -0.64 -3.32
N ARG A 351 0.04 -1.75 -4.07
CA ARG A 351 -0.98 -1.88 -5.12
C ARG A 351 -2.41 -1.81 -4.58
N ALA A 352 -2.66 -2.40 -3.41
CA ALA A 352 -3.97 -2.35 -2.78
C ALA A 352 -4.35 -0.91 -2.40
N TYR A 353 -3.40 -0.10 -1.94
CA TYR A 353 -3.63 1.31 -1.63
C TYR A 353 -3.98 2.11 -2.89
N GLN A 354 -3.18 1.97 -3.95
CA GLN A 354 -3.42 2.63 -5.24
C GLN A 354 -4.82 2.28 -5.79
N LEU A 355 -5.19 1.00 -5.70
CA LEU A 355 -6.50 0.52 -6.12
C LEU A 355 -7.64 1.11 -5.29
N ALA A 356 -7.50 1.14 -3.95
CA ALA A 356 -8.53 1.64 -3.06
C ALA A 356 -8.77 3.15 -3.26
N MET A 357 -7.71 3.94 -3.48
CA MET A 357 -7.82 5.36 -3.83
C MET A 357 -8.51 5.56 -5.18
N ARG A 358 -8.18 4.74 -6.18
CA ARG A 358 -8.88 4.76 -7.47
C ARG A 358 -10.37 4.46 -7.33
N GLN A 359 -10.73 3.40 -6.61
CA GLN A 359 -12.13 3.02 -6.38
C GLN A 359 -12.91 4.15 -5.69
N LEU A 360 -12.29 4.84 -4.74
CA LEU A 360 -12.91 5.98 -4.05
C LEU A 360 -13.27 7.08 -5.05
N ILE A 361 -12.39 7.44 -5.97
CA ILE A 361 -12.64 8.50 -6.96
C ILE A 361 -13.58 8.02 -8.07
N ASP A 362 -13.37 6.82 -8.62
CA ASP A 362 -14.18 6.22 -9.69
C ASP A 362 -15.65 5.98 -9.25
N SER A 363 -15.92 5.98 -7.95
CA SER A 363 -17.29 5.89 -7.42
C SER A 363 -18.16 7.11 -7.76
N GLY A 364 -17.54 8.24 -8.16
CA GLY A 364 -18.24 9.48 -8.51
C GLY A 364 -18.87 10.21 -7.32
N ILE A 365 -18.53 9.83 -6.07
CA ILE A 365 -19.14 10.41 -4.86
C ILE A 365 -18.88 11.91 -4.67
N TYR A 366 -17.87 12.47 -5.35
CA TYR A 366 -17.53 13.90 -5.27
C TYR A 366 -17.98 14.71 -6.48
N ASP A 367 -18.53 14.07 -7.52
CA ASP A 367 -19.04 14.74 -8.72
C ASP A 367 -20.56 15.01 -8.56
N THR A 368 -20.95 15.52 -7.39
CA THR A 368 -22.38 15.75 -7.06
C THR A 368 -22.88 17.14 -7.45
N HIS A 369 -21.96 18.07 -7.72
CA HIS A 369 -22.23 19.44 -8.17
C HIS A 369 -21.05 20.00 -8.96
N ASP A 370 -21.35 20.89 -9.91
CA ASP A 370 -20.37 21.36 -10.90
C ASP A 370 -19.29 22.28 -10.34
N ASN A 371 -19.38 22.78 -9.11
CA ASN A 371 -18.37 23.68 -8.54
C ASN A 371 -17.25 22.94 -7.77
N PHE A 372 -17.22 21.60 -7.82
CA PHE A 372 -16.21 20.80 -7.14
C PHE A 372 -15.96 19.49 -7.88
N THR A 373 -14.71 19.02 -7.89
CA THR A 373 -14.39 17.65 -8.33
C THR A 373 -13.08 17.20 -7.69
N VAL A 374 -12.90 15.88 -7.60
CA VAL A 374 -11.64 15.26 -7.20
C VAL A 374 -11.10 14.47 -8.38
N VAL A 375 -9.88 14.78 -8.79
CA VAL A 375 -9.18 14.13 -9.90
C VAL A 375 -7.99 13.36 -9.33
N LEU A 376 -7.95 12.05 -9.58
CA LEU A 376 -6.78 11.24 -9.22
C LEU A 376 -5.59 11.62 -10.12
N GLN A 377 -4.36 11.53 -9.64
CA GLN A 377 -3.17 11.84 -10.43
C GLN A 377 -2.21 10.65 -10.41
N PRO A 378 -2.19 9.81 -11.47
CA PRO A 378 -1.57 8.49 -11.44
C PRO A 378 -0.08 8.46 -11.83
N PHE A 379 0.59 9.61 -11.95
CA PHE A 379 1.99 9.66 -12.41
C PHE A 379 3.00 9.01 -11.44
N PHE A 380 2.54 8.59 -10.25
CA PHE A 380 3.29 7.80 -9.28
C PHE A 380 2.88 6.33 -9.17
N ARG A 381 1.89 5.90 -9.98
CA ARG A 381 1.40 4.53 -9.99
C ARG A 381 2.46 3.55 -10.48
N GLU A 382 3.06 3.88 -11.61
CA GLU A 382 4.20 3.18 -12.21
C GLU A 382 5.37 4.15 -12.25
N VAL A 383 6.38 3.91 -11.40
CA VAL A 383 7.59 4.74 -11.35
C VAL A 383 8.78 3.85 -11.65
N PHE A 384 9.65 4.36 -12.52
CA PHE A 384 10.91 3.72 -12.85
C PHE A 384 12.04 4.52 -12.21
N LEU A 385 13.04 3.83 -11.68
CA LEU A 385 14.22 4.47 -11.14
C LEU A 385 15.02 5.08 -12.30
N PRO A 386 15.27 6.40 -12.32
CA PRO A 386 16.07 7.02 -13.36
C PRO A 386 17.49 6.45 -13.37
N MET A 387 18.01 6.15 -14.56
CA MET A 387 19.37 5.65 -14.76
C MET A 387 20.26 6.74 -15.35
N ALA A 388 21.52 6.78 -14.92
CA ALA A 388 22.56 7.60 -15.51
C ALA A 388 23.09 6.95 -16.80
N GLU A 389 23.91 7.69 -17.56
CA GLU A 389 24.50 7.21 -18.83
C GLU A 389 25.35 5.95 -18.66
N ASP A 390 25.91 5.74 -17.47
CA ASP A 390 26.69 4.56 -17.11
C ASP A 390 25.85 3.35 -16.70
N GLY A 391 24.52 3.45 -16.79
CA GLY A 391 23.57 2.39 -16.47
C GLY A 391 23.27 2.22 -14.97
N ARG A 392 23.87 3.03 -14.09
CA ARG A 392 23.59 3.00 -12.64
C ARG A 392 22.42 3.92 -12.28
N PRO A 393 21.75 3.72 -11.13
CA PRO A 393 20.74 4.66 -10.65
C PRO A 393 21.28 6.08 -10.54
N ASP A 394 20.56 7.04 -11.12
CA ASP A 394 20.93 8.45 -11.07
C ASP A 394 20.59 9.04 -9.69
N ARG A 395 21.59 9.07 -8.80
CA ARG A 395 21.48 9.64 -7.46
C ARG A 395 21.04 11.12 -7.46
N SER A 396 21.20 11.86 -8.55
CA SER A 396 20.84 13.29 -8.59
C SER A 396 19.34 13.55 -8.46
N TYR A 397 18.49 12.53 -8.59
CA TYR A 397 17.04 12.62 -8.34
C TYR A 397 16.65 12.51 -6.86
N PHE A 398 17.59 12.21 -5.96
CA PHE A 398 17.33 11.98 -4.55
C PHE A 398 18.10 12.96 -3.66
N THR A 399 17.59 13.22 -2.46
CA THR A 399 18.31 13.99 -1.45
C THR A 399 19.40 13.11 -0.79
N PRO A 400 20.25 13.66 0.11
CA PRO A 400 21.34 12.91 0.76
C PRO A 400 20.93 11.59 1.43
N ASP A 401 19.68 11.47 1.86
CA ASP A 401 19.14 10.26 2.50
C ASP A 401 18.81 9.11 1.52
N CYS A 402 18.86 9.37 0.20
CA CYS A 402 18.42 8.43 -0.84
C CYS A 402 16.99 7.91 -0.63
N PHE A 403 16.12 8.75 -0.08
CA PHE A 403 14.72 8.42 0.18
C PHE A 403 13.81 9.57 -0.26
N HIS A 404 14.05 10.78 0.25
CA HIS A 404 13.37 11.97 -0.25
C HIS A 404 13.89 12.37 -1.64
N LEU A 405 13.07 13.10 -2.37
CA LEU A 405 13.30 13.48 -3.76
C LEU A 405 13.99 14.84 -3.85
N SER A 406 14.96 14.98 -4.75
CA SER A 406 15.71 16.23 -4.94
C SER A 406 14.90 17.28 -5.71
N GLN A 407 15.45 18.50 -5.85
CA GLN A 407 14.87 19.53 -6.72
C GLN A 407 14.68 19.07 -8.18
N LYS A 408 15.55 18.18 -8.67
CA LYS A 408 15.44 17.58 -10.01
C LYS A 408 14.16 16.74 -10.12
N ALA A 409 13.92 15.86 -9.14
CA ALA A 409 12.71 15.04 -9.11
C ALA A 409 11.44 15.88 -8.88
N HIS A 410 11.48 16.87 -7.97
CA HIS A 410 10.37 17.80 -7.74
C HIS A 410 9.97 18.56 -9.02
N THR A 411 10.95 18.95 -9.84
CA THR A 411 10.70 19.56 -11.16
C THR A 411 9.92 18.62 -12.08
N LEU A 412 10.32 17.35 -12.17
CA LEU A 412 9.59 16.36 -12.96
C LEU A 412 8.18 16.11 -12.42
N MET A 413 8.02 16.04 -11.10
CA MET A 413 6.71 15.86 -10.46
C MET A 413 5.75 17.00 -10.81
N ALA A 414 6.22 18.26 -10.78
CA ALA A 414 5.42 19.41 -11.17
C ALA A 414 5.01 19.35 -12.65
N ARG A 415 5.94 18.99 -13.55
CA ARG A 415 5.67 18.81 -14.98
C ARG A 415 4.68 17.67 -15.25
N ALA A 416 4.84 16.54 -14.58
CA ALA A 416 3.96 15.38 -14.70
C ALA A 416 2.54 15.68 -14.22
N LEU A 417 2.40 16.36 -13.07
CA LEU A 417 1.11 16.81 -12.59
C LEU A 417 0.44 17.77 -13.57
N TRP A 418 1.18 18.78 -14.05
CA TRP A 418 0.66 19.72 -15.03
C TRP A 418 0.19 19.03 -16.32
N ASN A 419 1.02 18.16 -16.90
CA ASN A 419 0.70 17.42 -18.12
C ASN A 419 -0.52 16.52 -17.97
N ASN A 420 -0.79 16.00 -16.77
CA ASN A 420 -2.01 15.25 -16.51
C ASN A 420 -3.24 16.17 -16.37
N MET A 421 -3.05 17.39 -15.87
CA MET A 421 -4.12 18.37 -15.71
C MET A 421 -4.54 19.02 -17.03
N VAL A 422 -3.71 19.02 -18.08
CA VAL A 422 -4.03 19.67 -19.38
C VAL A 422 -4.15 18.65 -20.52
N GLY A 423 -4.95 18.99 -21.55
CA GLY A 423 -5.14 18.16 -22.75
C GLY A 423 -4.45 18.73 -24.00
N PHE A 424 -4.23 17.89 -25.02
CA PHE A 424 -3.61 18.31 -26.28
C PHE A 424 -4.46 19.28 -27.11
N ALA A 425 -5.80 19.23 -26.98
CA ALA A 425 -6.74 19.99 -27.82
C ALA A 425 -7.86 20.69 -27.02
N ASN A 426 -7.89 20.55 -25.70
CA ASN A 426 -8.93 21.14 -24.84
C ASN A 426 -8.32 22.26 -23.99
N PRO A 427 -8.85 23.51 -24.03
CA PRO A 427 -8.35 24.63 -23.23
C PRO A 427 -8.63 24.47 -21.72
N PHE A 428 -9.49 23.52 -21.34
CA PHE A 428 -9.89 23.31 -19.96
C PHE A 428 -8.99 22.32 -19.21
N LEU A 429 -8.87 22.51 -17.89
CA LEU A 429 -8.30 21.54 -16.97
C LEU A 429 -9.11 20.24 -17.03
N ARG A 430 -8.41 19.11 -17.09
CA ARG A 430 -9.01 17.79 -17.25
C ARG A 430 -9.71 17.35 -15.98
N THR A 431 -10.94 16.89 -16.15
CA THR A 431 -11.81 16.32 -15.12
C THR A 431 -12.43 15.02 -15.64
N SER A 432 -13.17 14.30 -14.79
CA SER A 432 -13.92 13.10 -15.16
C SER A 432 -14.96 13.35 -16.27
N VAL A 433 -15.51 14.57 -16.36
CA VAL A 433 -16.59 14.93 -17.27
C VAL A 433 -16.10 15.47 -18.62
N ASN A 434 -15.15 16.44 -18.60
CA ASN A 434 -14.71 17.13 -19.82
C ASN A 434 -13.53 16.45 -20.53
N SER A 435 -13.04 15.36 -19.96
CA SER A 435 -12.04 14.53 -20.59
C SER A 435 -12.54 13.10 -20.56
N ASN A 436 -12.20 12.31 -21.58
CA ASN A 436 -12.37 10.86 -21.52
C ASN A 436 -11.33 10.32 -20.53
N TYR A 437 -11.53 10.64 -19.25
CA TYR A 437 -10.64 10.35 -18.13
C TYR A 437 -10.78 8.87 -17.80
N THR A 438 -10.38 8.04 -18.75
CA THR A 438 -10.18 6.62 -18.53
C THR A 438 -8.77 6.48 -18.03
N PHE A 439 -8.58 5.99 -16.80
CA PHE A 439 -7.33 5.34 -16.47
C PHE A 439 -7.16 4.22 -17.49
N PRO A 440 -6.14 4.25 -18.36
CA PRO A 440 -5.87 3.10 -19.19
C PRO A 440 -5.48 1.98 -18.21
N GLY A 441 -6.45 1.13 -17.89
CA GLY A 441 -6.13 -0.27 -17.63
C GLY A 441 -5.53 -0.85 -18.91
N PRO A 442 -4.90 -2.02 -18.82
CA PRO A 442 -4.49 -2.74 -20.04
C PRO A 442 -5.68 -2.80 -21.01
N PRO A 443 -5.45 -2.56 -22.32
CA PRO A 443 -6.52 -2.42 -23.30
C PRO A 443 -7.45 -3.64 -23.29
N PRO A 444 -8.78 -3.45 -23.38
CA PRO A 444 -9.71 -4.56 -23.44
C PRO A 444 -9.43 -5.40 -24.68
N THR A 445 -9.17 -6.69 -24.47
CA THR A 445 -9.07 -7.65 -25.56
C THR A 445 -10.47 -7.87 -26.17
N PRO A 446 -10.58 -8.05 -27.51
CA PRO A 446 -11.86 -8.33 -28.15
C PRO A 446 -12.57 -9.53 -27.51
N PRO A 447 -13.92 -9.57 -27.50
CA PRO A 447 -14.63 -10.71 -26.95
C PRO A 447 -14.31 -11.96 -27.77
N PRO A 448 -13.83 -13.05 -27.13
CA PRO A 448 -13.53 -14.30 -27.81
C PRO A 448 -14.82 -15.00 -28.27
N PHE A 449 -14.72 -15.86 -29.30
CA PHE A 449 -15.85 -16.66 -29.80
C PHE A 449 -16.40 -17.67 -28.77
N ASN A 450 -15.63 -17.99 -27.73
CA ASN A 450 -16.01 -18.82 -26.59
C ASN A 450 -15.19 -18.41 -25.35
N TRP A 451 -15.52 -18.96 -24.18
CA TRP A 451 -14.87 -18.63 -22.90
C TRP A 451 -13.74 -19.60 -22.52
N GLY A 452 -13.17 -20.29 -23.50
CA GLY A 452 -12.03 -21.18 -23.32
C GLY A 452 -10.70 -20.45 -23.18
N SER A 453 -9.65 -21.21 -22.89
CA SER A 453 -8.30 -20.70 -22.65
C SER A 453 -7.26 -21.49 -23.42
N ASP A 454 -6.17 -20.81 -23.75
CA ASP A 454 -5.02 -21.38 -24.41
C ASP A 454 -4.00 -21.74 -23.32
N PHE A 455 -3.42 -22.94 -23.39
CA PHE A 455 -2.52 -23.43 -22.36
C PHE A 455 -1.26 -24.02 -22.97
N PHE A 456 -0.13 -23.34 -22.77
CA PHE A 456 1.16 -23.71 -23.34
C PHE A 456 2.11 -24.14 -22.21
N CYS A 457 2.12 -25.45 -21.92
CA CYS A 457 2.95 -26.03 -20.88
C CYS A 457 3.83 -27.16 -21.40
N VAL A 458 5.14 -27.03 -21.19
CA VAL A 458 6.13 -28.01 -21.67
C VAL A 458 6.23 -29.22 -20.75
N ASN A 459 6.06 -29.03 -19.44
CA ASN A 459 6.19 -30.09 -18.44
C ASN A 459 4.84 -30.46 -17.82
N THR A 460 4.22 -31.51 -18.35
CA THR A 460 2.94 -32.05 -17.86
C THR A 460 3.06 -33.45 -17.28
N ALA A 461 4.29 -33.96 -17.13
CA ALA A 461 4.53 -35.33 -16.69
C ALA A 461 4.15 -35.55 -15.21
N PRO A 462 3.67 -36.77 -14.84
CA PRO A 462 3.45 -37.15 -13.45
C PRO A 462 4.76 -37.17 -12.64
N SER A 463 4.64 -37.30 -11.32
CA SER A 463 5.79 -37.59 -10.47
C SER A 463 6.40 -38.95 -10.85
N ASN A 464 7.73 -39.07 -10.72
CA ASN A 464 8.45 -40.32 -11.01
C ASN A 464 7.95 -41.52 -10.19
N SER A 465 7.41 -41.24 -9.00
CA SER A 465 6.69 -42.18 -8.15
C SER A 465 5.44 -41.49 -7.60
N VAL A 466 4.41 -42.28 -7.26
CA VAL A 466 3.22 -41.75 -6.60
C VAL A 466 3.65 -41.09 -5.29
N PRO A 467 3.38 -39.79 -5.09
CA PRO A 467 3.80 -39.12 -3.88
C PRO A 467 3.04 -39.67 -2.68
N THR A 468 3.71 -39.75 -1.53
CA THR A 468 3.13 -40.19 -0.25
C THR A 468 2.69 -39.02 0.64
N SER A 469 3.04 -37.79 0.26
CA SER A 469 2.73 -36.57 0.98
C SER A 469 1.99 -35.59 0.09
N ALA A 470 0.94 -34.96 0.61
CA ALA A 470 0.15 -33.93 -0.05
C ALA A 470 1.01 -32.73 -0.44
N HIS A 471 2.15 -32.55 0.23
CA HIS A 471 3.12 -31.48 -0.01
C HIS A 471 4.02 -31.74 -1.23
N ARG A 472 3.90 -32.90 -1.88
CA ARG A 472 4.68 -33.30 -3.07
C ARG A 472 3.78 -33.72 -4.25
N VAL A 473 2.50 -33.42 -4.19
CA VAL A 473 1.53 -33.73 -5.25
C VAL A 473 1.72 -32.75 -6.41
N ARG A 474 1.98 -33.29 -7.61
CA ARG A 474 1.96 -32.54 -8.86
C ARG A 474 0.57 -32.59 -9.50
N PRO A 475 0.21 -31.66 -10.40
CA PRO A 475 -1.09 -31.69 -11.07
C PRO A 475 -1.42 -33.04 -11.76
N ALA A 476 -0.43 -33.69 -12.37
CA ALA A 476 -0.61 -34.98 -13.05
C ALA A 476 -0.82 -36.17 -12.09
N ASP A 477 -0.48 -36.02 -10.80
CA ASP A 477 -0.69 -37.05 -9.78
C ASP A 477 -2.15 -37.10 -9.31
N ILE A 478 -2.92 -36.02 -9.49
CA ILE A 478 -4.33 -35.92 -9.11
C ILE A 478 -5.15 -36.85 -10.01
N LYS A 479 -5.91 -37.76 -9.40
CA LYS A 479 -6.75 -38.74 -10.11
C LYS A 479 -8.24 -38.44 -10.00
N VAL A 480 -8.65 -37.75 -8.93
CA VAL A 480 -10.06 -37.49 -8.63
C VAL A 480 -10.26 -36.02 -8.25
N VAL A 481 -11.32 -35.41 -8.78
CA VAL A 481 -11.81 -34.09 -8.33
C VAL A 481 -13.15 -34.23 -7.64
N GLY A 482 -13.39 -33.41 -6.62
CA GLY A 482 -14.66 -33.33 -5.90
C GLY A 482 -15.02 -31.87 -5.55
N ALA A 483 -16.31 -31.57 -5.42
CA ALA A 483 -16.75 -30.24 -5.05
C ALA A 483 -18.01 -30.26 -4.18
N VAL A 484 -18.01 -29.42 -3.15
CA VAL A 484 -19.16 -29.14 -2.29
C VAL A 484 -19.35 -27.63 -2.19
N GLY A 485 -20.60 -27.20 -2.03
CA GLY A 485 -20.91 -25.77 -2.00
C GLY A 485 -22.37 -25.45 -2.24
N ASP A 486 -22.60 -24.25 -2.75
CA ASP A 486 -23.91 -23.68 -3.05
C ASP A 486 -24.18 -23.57 -4.57
N SER A 487 -25.05 -22.62 -4.94
CA SER A 487 -25.49 -22.40 -6.32
C SER A 487 -24.34 -22.01 -7.26
N LEU A 488 -23.27 -21.37 -6.76
CA LEU A 488 -22.10 -21.04 -7.59
C LEU A 488 -21.29 -22.29 -7.92
N THR A 489 -21.13 -23.22 -6.99
CA THR A 489 -20.48 -24.52 -7.27
C THR A 489 -21.34 -25.43 -8.15
N ALA A 490 -22.67 -25.27 -8.11
CA ALA A 490 -23.60 -25.95 -9.01
C ALA A 490 -23.73 -25.29 -10.40
N ALA A 491 -23.09 -24.14 -10.64
CA ALA A 491 -23.20 -23.36 -11.88
C ALA A 491 -24.65 -22.97 -12.24
N PHE A 492 -25.40 -22.55 -11.22
CA PHE A 492 -26.76 -22.07 -11.36
C PHE A 492 -26.84 -20.89 -12.34
N GLY A 493 -27.56 -21.07 -13.44
CA GLY A 493 -27.76 -20.03 -14.44
C GLY A 493 -26.53 -19.67 -15.28
N ALA A 494 -25.41 -20.41 -15.24
CA ALA A 494 -24.17 -19.98 -15.89
C ALA A 494 -24.31 -19.74 -17.41
N ARG A 495 -25.09 -20.54 -18.12
CA ARG A 495 -25.39 -20.36 -19.57
C ARG A 495 -26.80 -19.82 -19.84
N ALA A 496 -27.46 -19.22 -18.84
CA ALA A 496 -28.81 -18.72 -19.01
C ALA A 496 -28.82 -17.50 -19.96
N THR A 497 -29.63 -17.59 -21.02
CA THR A 497 -29.85 -16.46 -21.97
C THR A 497 -31.13 -15.68 -21.65
N ASN A 498 -31.93 -16.19 -20.71
CA ASN A 498 -33.18 -15.58 -20.26
C ASN A 498 -33.55 -16.09 -18.86
N LEU A 499 -34.54 -15.43 -18.23
CA LEU A 499 -34.97 -15.74 -16.87
C LEU A 499 -35.59 -17.13 -16.71
N LEU A 500 -36.15 -17.73 -17.76
CA LEU A 500 -36.71 -19.10 -17.68
C LEU A 500 -35.60 -20.14 -17.54
N GLN A 501 -34.44 -19.89 -18.14
CA GLN A 501 -33.27 -20.76 -18.06
C GLN A 501 -32.45 -20.58 -16.78
N LEU A 502 -32.72 -19.53 -15.99
CA LEU A 502 -31.97 -19.21 -14.77
C LEU A 502 -31.99 -20.35 -13.74
N LEU A 503 -33.10 -21.09 -13.63
CA LEU A 503 -33.25 -22.20 -12.69
C LEU A 503 -32.43 -23.45 -13.07
N THR A 504 -31.75 -23.43 -14.22
CA THR A 504 -30.94 -24.55 -14.70
C THR A 504 -29.56 -24.51 -14.04
N GLU A 505 -29.15 -25.64 -13.45
CA GLU A 505 -27.78 -25.85 -12.98
C GLU A 505 -26.92 -26.38 -14.14
N TYR A 506 -26.00 -25.56 -14.67
CA TYR A 506 -25.13 -25.93 -15.78
C TYR A 506 -23.84 -26.59 -15.27
N ARG A 507 -23.99 -27.73 -14.59
CA ARG A 507 -22.90 -28.37 -13.85
C ARG A 507 -21.66 -28.68 -14.69
N GLY A 508 -21.83 -28.92 -15.98
CA GLY A 508 -20.73 -29.14 -16.92
C GLY A 508 -19.75 -27.98 -17.09
N VAL A 509 -20.17 -26.73 -16.82
CA VAL A 509 -19.33 -25.52 -16.87
C VAL A 509 -19.01 -24.94 -15.48
N SER A 510 -19.21 -25.73 -14.41
CA SER A 510 -18.83 -25.30 -13.07
C SER A 510 -17.33 -25.06 -12.98
N TRP A 511 -16.93 -23.89 -12.45
CA TRP A 511 -15.56 -23.40 -12.44
C TRP A 511 -14.59 -24.39 -11.74
N SER A 512 -15.06 -25.08 -10.71
CA SER A 512 -14.22 -25.96 -9.89
C SER A 512 -14.29 -27.45 -10.26
N ILE A 513 -15.31 -27.90 -11.01
CA ILE A 513 -15.56 -29.35 -11.24
C ILE A 513 -16.24 -29.71 -12.57
N GLY A 514 -16.62 -28.72 -13.39
CA GLY A 514 -17.20 -28.97 -14.71
C GLY A 514 -16.21 -29.61 -15.67
N GLY A 515 -16.68 -30.49 -16.54
CA GLY A 515 -15.86 -31.24 -17.50
C GLY A 515 -16.42 -31.27 -18.92
N ASP A 516 -17.34 -30.37 -19.26
CA ASP A 516 -17.85 -30.20 -20.63
C ASP A 516 -16.74 -29.70 -21.55
N ASP A 517 -16.76 -30.16 -22.80
CA ASP A 517 -15.85 -29.77 -23.89
C ASP A 517 -14.35 -29.83 -23.54
N SER A 518 -13.52 -29.17 -24.34
CA SER A 518 -12.08 -29.02 -24.11
C SER A 518 -11.77 -27.67 -23.45
N LEU A 519 -10.54 -27.52 -22.92
CA LEU A 519 -10.06 -26.28 -22.29
C LEU A 519 -10.16 -25.06 -23.24
N GLU A 520 -9.95 -25.29 -24.54
CA GLU A 520 -10.01 -24.26 -25.58
C GLU A 520 -11.44 -23.74 -25.83
N ILE A 521 -12.46 -24.41 -25.29
CA ILE A 521 -13.87 -24.04 -25.43
C ILE A 521 -14.46 -23.64 -24.08
N VAL A 522 -14.23 -24.43 -23.03
CA VAL A 522 -14.77 -24.23 -21.69
C VAL A 522 -13.64 -24.33 -20.67
N THR A 523 -13.32 -23.21 -20.03
CA THR A 523 -12.31 -23.18 -18.97
C THR A 523 -12.92 -23.55 -17.62
N THR A 524 -12.51 -24.69 -17.10
CA THR A 524 -12.79 -25.16 -15.73
C THR A 524 -11.53 -25.76 -15.13
N LEU A 525 -11.45 -25.85 -13.81
CA LEU A 525 -10.31 -26.49 -13.16
C LEU A 525 -10.06 -27.92 -13.70
N PRO A 526 -11.06 -28.81 -13.87
CA PRO A 526 -10.81 -30.12 -14.44
C PRO A 526 -10.32 -30.09 -15.89
N ASN A 527 -10.80 -29.16 -16.72
CA ASN A 527 -10.30 -29.05 -18.10
C ASN A 527 -8.83 -28.59 -18.16
N ILE A 528 -8.38 -27.79 -17.18
CA ILE A 528 -6.95 -27.50 -17.00
C ILE A 528 -6.20 -28.76 -16.55
N LEU A 529 -6.70 -29.47 -15.54
CA LEU A 529 -6.08 -30.69 -15.03
C LEU A 529 -6.00 -31.82 -16.06
N LYS A 530 -6.96 -31.92 -16.99
CA LYS A 530 -6.94 -32.88 -18.11
C LYS A 530 -5.72 -32.71 -19.02
N LYS A 531 -5.08 -31.54 -19.05
CA LYS A 531 -3.81 -31.32 -19.76
C LYS A 531 -2.62 -32.04 -19.12
N PHE A 532 -2.73 -32.36 -17.83
CA PHE A 532 -1.73 -33.10 -17.05
C PHE A 532 -2.12 -34.57 -16.88
N ASN A 533 -3.39 -34.84 -16.64
CA ASN A 533 -3.94 -36.18 -16.52
C ASN A 533 -5.30 -36.28 -17.21
N PRO A 534 -5.35 -36.76 -18.47
CA PRO A 534 -6.61 -36.91 -19.21
C PRO A 534 -7.62 -37.86 -18.55
N GLY A 535 -7.16 -38.78 -17.69
CA GLY A 535 -7.98 -39.78 -17.01
C GLY A 535 -8.56 -39.33 -15.65
N ILE A 536 -8.67 -38.02 -15.41
CA ILE A 536 -9.22 -37.50 -14.15
C ILE A 536 -10.70 -37.87 -13.98
N LYS A 537 -11.08 -38.30 -12.78
CA LYS A 537 -12.42 -38.79 -12.44
C LYS A 537 -13.19 -37.77 -11.61
N GLY A 538 -14.53 -37.86 -11.63
CA GLY A 538 -15.41 -37.07 -10.76
C GLY A 538 -15.92 -35.75 -11.35
N THR A 539 -15.58 -35.42 -12.60
CA THR A 539 -16.07 -34.18 -13.26
C THR A 539 -17.57 -34.22 -13.49
N SER A 540 -18.27 -33.11 -13.28
CA SER A 540 -19.67 -32.97 -13.68
C SER A 540 -19.81 -32.62 -15.16
N LYS A 541 -20.89 -33.08 -15.80
CA LYS A 541 -21.20 -32.79 -17.21
C LYS A 541 -22.64 -32.31 -17.39
N GLY A 542 -22.89 -31.61 -18.47
CA GLY A 542 -24.23 -31.21 -18.88
C GLY A 542 -24.97 -30.35 -17.85
N THR A 543 -26.27 -30.60 -17.70
CA THR A 543 -27.17 -29.79 -16.86
C THR A 543 -27.97 -30.63 -15.87
N GLY A 544 -28.45 -29.99 -14.81
CA GLY A 544 -29.31 -30.64 -13.82
C GLY A 544 -28.55 -31.64 -12.94
N LYS A 545 -29.21 -32.75 -12.59
CA LYS A 545 -28.70 -33.74 -11.61
C LYS A 545 -28.32 -35.10 -12.22
N ALA A 546 -28.37 -35.24 -13.54
CA ALA A 546 -28.12 -36.52 -14.20
C ALA A 546 -26.63 -36.91 -14.18
N GLU A 547 -25.74 -35.96 -14.49
CA GLU A 547 -24.30 -36.19 -14.64
C GLU A 547 -23.50 -35.31 -13.67
N THR A 548 -23.80 -35.41 -12.36
CA THR A 548 -23.16 -34.57 -11.34
C THR A 548 -21.72 -34.96 -11.04
N GLY A 549 -21.25 -36.15 -11.44
CA GLY A 549 -19.97 -36.67 -10.98
C GLY A 549 -19.86 -36.58 -9.45
N PHE A 550 -18.77 -36.01 -8.95
CA PHE A 550 -18.57 -35.72 -7.52
C PHE A 550 -18.85 -34.25 -7.14
N ASN A 551 -19.68 -33.55 -7.94
CA ASN A 551 -20.23 -32.25 -7.58
C ASN A 551 -21.48 -32.43 -6.70
N MET A 552 -21.29 -32.32 -5.38
CA MET A 552 -22.36 -32.46 -4.38
C MET A 552 -22.93 -31.12 -3.92
N ALA A 553 -22.62 -30.03 -4.63
CA ALA A 553 -23.15 -28.72 -4.32
C ALA A 553 -24.68 -28.65 -4.46
N VAL A 554 -25.30 -27.90 -3.56
CA VAL A 554 -26.75 -27.74 -3.48
C VAL A 554 -27.10 -26.26 -3.50
N SER A 555 -27.83 -25.82 -4.51
CA SER A 555 -28.29 -24.43 -4.63
C SER A 555 -29.07 -23.99 -3.38
N GLY A 556 -28.73 -22.82 -2.84
CA GLY A 556 -29.29 -22.29 -1.60
C GLY A 556 -28.73 -22.87 -0.30
N ALA A 557 -27.73 -23.76 -0.36
CA ALA A 557 -27.11 -24.33 0.83
C ALA A 557 -26.37 -23.28 1.67
N LYS A 558 -26.39 -23.50 2.98
CA LYS A 558 -25.64 -22.74 4.00
C LYS A 558 -24.52 -23.60 4.55
N ILE A 559 -23.60 -22.99 5.30
CA ILE A 559 -22.44 -23.68 5.90
C ILE A 559 -22.87 -24.90 6.73
N SER A 560 -24.02 -24.84 7.41
CA SER A 560 -24.56 -25.96 8.20
C SER A 560 -24.85 -27.23 7.37
N GLY A 561 -25.03 -27.11 6.05
CA GLY A 561 -25.29 -28.23 5.14
C GLY A 561 -24.04 -28.94 4.61
N ILE A 562 -22.86 -28.34 4.72
CA ILE A 562 -21.60 -28.88 4.16
C ILE A 562 -21.25 -30.28 4.70
N PRO A 563 -21.39 -30.59 6.00
CA PRO A 563 -21.11 -31.94 6.50
C PRO A 563 -21.95 -33.03 5.81
N GLY A 564 -23.18 -32.73 5.39
CA GLY A 564 -24.02 -33.67 4.63
C GLY A 564 -23.49 -33.90 3.21
N GLN A 565 -23.16 -32.82 2.50
CA GLN A 565 -22.58 -32.90 1.16
C GLN A 565 -21.25 -33.66 1.15
N ILE A 566 -20.38 -33.43 2.15
CA ILE A 566 -19.10 -34.14 2.27
C ILE A 566 -19.30 -35.64 2.50
N ARG A 567 -20.20 -36.05 3.41
CA ARG A 567 -20.50 -37.48 3.63
C ARG A 567 -21.00 -38.14 2.35
N HIS A 568 -21.94 -37.49 1.67
CA HIS A 568 -22.48 -37.99 0.41
C HIS A 568 -21.40 -38.12 -0.67
N MET A 569 -20.50 -37.14 -0.78
CA MET A 569 -19.36 -37.19 -1.70
C MET A 569 -18.43 -38.37 -1.37
N ILE A 570 -18.08 -38.57 -0.09
CA ILE A 570 -17.23 -39.68 0.36
C ILE A 570 -17.87 -41.04 0.04
N ASP A 571 -19.15 -41.22 0.35
CA ASP A 571 -19.86 -42.46 0.08
C ASP A 571 -19.94 -42.74 -1.43
N THR A 572 -20.18 -41.70 -2.23
CA THR A 572 -20.19 -41.81 -3.70
C THR A 572 -18.81 -42.21 -4.22
N MET A 573 -17.72 -41.58 -3.73
CA MET A 573 -16.35 -41.94 -4.12
C MET A 573 -15.96 -43.36 -3.69
N LYS A 574 -16.43 -43.85 -2.53
CA LYS A 574 -16.16 -45.22 -2.07
C LYS A 574 -16.87 -46.29 -2.90
N ASN A 575 -18.06 -45.95 -3.42
CA ASN A 575 -18.89 -46.87 -4.20
C ASN A 575 -18.61 -46.80 -5.71
N ASP A 576 -17.81 -45.85 -6.16
CA ASP A 576 -17.40 -45.74 -7.55
C ASP A 576 -16.24 -46.72 -7.84
N ALA A 577 -16.53 -47.76 -8.62
CA ALA A 577 -15.55 -48.80 -8.96
C ALA A 577 -14.34 -48.29 -9.76
N THR A 578 -14.43 -47.08 -10.34
CA THR A 578 -13.31 -46.47 -11.03
C THR A 578 -12.35 -45.79 -10.07
N VAL A 579 -12.72 -45.49 -8.83
CA VAL A 579 -11.88 -44.75 -7.87
C VAL A 579 -11.17 -45.70 -6.91
N ASP A 580 -9.84 -45.62 -6.85
CA ASP A 580 -9.11 -46.22 -5.74
C ASP A 580 -9.20 -45.28 -4.53
N PHE A 581 -10.21 -45.52 -3.69
CA PHE A 581 -10.51 -44.64 -2.56
C PHE A 581 -9.34 -44.50 -1.57
N GLN A 582 -8.46 -45.49 -1.45
CA GLN A 582 -7.31 -45.41 -0.53
C GLN A 582 -6.10 -44.75 -1.19
N ASN A 583 -5.80 -45.08 -2.46
CA ASN A 583 -4.51 -44.72 -3.06
C ASN A 583 -4.57 -43.53 -4.04
N ASP A 584 -5.72 -43.22 -4.65
CA ASP A 584 -5.82 -42.11 -5.60
C ASP A 584 -5.63 -40.75 -4.90
N TRP A 585 -4.91 -39.80 -5.48
CA TRP A 585 -4.92 -38.42 -4.97
C TRP A 585 -6.21 -37.69 -5.35
N LYS A 586 -6.85 -37.06 -4.36
CA LYS A 586 -8.12 -36.34 -4.50
C LYS A 586 -7.93 -34.84 -4.28
N LEU A 587 -8.40 -34.02 -5.23
CA LEU A 587 -8.50 -32.56 -5.07
C LEU A 587 -9.97 -32.18 -4.83
N VAL A 588 -10.27 -31.63 -3.66
CA VAL A 588 -11.64 -31.24 -3.28
C VAL A 588 -11.74 -29.74 -3.11
N THR A 589 -12.75 -29.13 -3.74
CA THR A 589 -13.06 -27.69 -3.59
C THR A 589 -14.28 -27.48 -2.69
N ILE A 590 -14.22 -26.44 -1.86
CA ILE A 590 -15.30 -26.03 -0.95
C ILE A 590 -15.54 -24.53 -1.16
N PHE A 591 -16.75 -24.16 -1.59
CA PHE A 591 -17.15 -22.76 -1.72
C PHE A 591 -18.57 -22.56 -1.19
N ILE A 592 -18.69 -21.79 -0.10
CA ILE A 592 -19.93 -21.65 0.67
C ILE A 592 -19.91 -20.36 1.50
N GLY A 593 -21.08 -19.90 1.94
CA GLY A 593 -21.22 -18.84 2.94
C GLY A 593 -21.98 -17.61 2.46
N GLY A 594 -22.22 -17.48 1.15
CA GLY A 594 -23.02 -16.39 0.59
C GLY A 594 -24.45 -16.39 1.15
N ASN A 595 -25.09 -17.56 1.22
CA ASN A 595 -26.43 -17.72 1.76
C ASN A 595 -26.51 -17.44 3.27
N ASP A 596 -25.46 -17.76 4.03
CA ASP A 596 -25.37 -17.46 5.47
C ASP A 596 -25.31 -15.94 5.71
N LEU A 597 -24.52 -15.23 4.89
CA LEU A 597 -24.46 -13.76 4.92
C LEU A 597 -25.82 -13.13 4.55
N CYS A 598 -26.51 -13.67 3.55
CA CYS A 598 -27.85 -13.22 3.17
C CYS A 598 -28.88 -13.48 4.28
N GLN A 599 -28.83 -14.63 4.95
CA GLN A 599 -29.70 -14.91 6.09
C GLN A 599 -29.43 -13.97 7.26
N TYR A 600 -28.17 -13.77 7.65
CA TYR A 600 -27.79 -12.84 8.71
C TYR A 600 -28.39 -11.45 8.49
N CYS A 601 -28.37 -10.99 7.23
CA CYS A 601 -28.98 -9.74 6.81
C CYS A 601 -30.51 -9.75 6.98
N ASN A 602 -31.20 -10.80 6.52
CA ASN A 602 -32.65 -10.91 6.61
C ASN A 602 -33.16 -10.97 8.07
N ASP A 603 -32.44 -11.66 8.96
CA ASP A 603 -32.77 -11.78 10.38
C ASP A 603 -32.68 -10.43 11.13
N ARG A 604 -31.84 -9.50 10.66
CA ARG A 604 -31.75 -8.14 11.21
C ARG A 604 -32.87 -7.23 10.71
N VAL A 605 -33.28 -7.36 9.44
CA VAL A 605 -34.40 -6.58 8.87
C VAL A 605 -35.73 -6.97 9.50
N SER A 606 -35.91 -8.22 9.90
CA SER A 606 -37.08 -8.68 10.67
C SER A 606 -37.06 -8.21 12.14
N CYS A 607 -35.87 -7.99 12.73
CA CYS A 607 -35.72 -7.41 14.07
C CYS A 607 -36.18 -5.94 14.13
N PHE A 608 -35.88 -5.12 13.11
CA PHE A 608 -36.38 -3.75 12.99
C PHE A 608 -37.91 -3.64 12.80
N LYS A 609 -38.54 -4.67 12.22
CA LYS A 609 -40.00 -4.74 12.11
C LYS A 609 -40.70 -5.23 13.38
N LYS A 610 -40.01 -5.93 14.27
CA LYS A 610 -40.56 -6.39 15.55
C LYS A 610 -40.31 -5.41 16.71
N SER A 611 -39.28 -4.57 16.63
CA SER A 611 -38.97 -3.57 17.67
C SER A 611 -39.78 -2.27 17.57
N SER A 612 -40.74 -2.18 16.65
CA SER A 612 -41.62 -0.99 16.47
C SER A 612 -43.01 -1.15 17.10
N GLN A 613 -43.28 -2.25 17.83
CA GLN A 613 -44.55 -2.41 18.53
C GLN A 613 -44.47 -2.56 20.06
N GLU A 614 -43.36 -2.98 20.66
CA GLU A 614 -43.30 -3.11 22.12
C GLU A 614 -41.88 -2.85 22.64
N ALA A 615 -41.68 -1.70 23.29
CA ALA A 615 -40.87 -1.50 24.50
C ALA A 615 -40.44 -0.03 24.63
N GLN A 616 -41.06 0.63 25.60
CA GLN A 616 -40.72 1.96 26.11
C GLN A 616 -39.58 1.78 27.11
N VAL A 617 -38.32 2.09 26.74
CA VAL A 617 -37.18 2.21 27.66
C VAL A 617 -36.24 3.35 27.19
N ASP A 618 -35.75 4.09 28.18
CA ASP A 618 -35.06 5.39 28.22
C ASP A 618 -33.92 5.64 27.19
N PRO A 619 -33.69 6.89 26.72
CA PRO A 619 -32.73 7.22 25.68
C PRO A 619 -31.37 7.62 26.25
N MET A 620 -30.31 6.92 25.86
CA MET A 620 -28.96 7.49 25.90
C MET A 620 -28.19 7.12 24.63
N ASP A 621 -27.97 8.15 23.82
CA ASP A 621 -27.06 8.27 22.68
C ASP A 621 -27.53 7.81 21.27
N GLU A 622 -28.58 8.46 20.76
CA GLU A 622 -29.01 8.44 19.35
C GLU A 622 -28.95 9.85 18.72
N ARG A 623 -27.77 10.46 18.59
CA ARG A 623 -27.65 11.77 17.89
C ARG A 623 -26.58 11.91 16.81
N HIS A 624 -26.19 10.85 16.09
CA HIS A 624 -25.29 11.02 14.94
C HIS A 624 -25.57 10.26 13.63
N PHE A 625 -26.68 9.52 13.50
CA PHE A 625 -26.98 8.83 12.24
C PHE A 625 -28.46 8.85 11.85
N GLN A 626 -29.07 10.03 11.76
CA GLN A 626 -30.34 10.19 11.06
C GLN A 626 -30.41 11.52 10.27
N SER A 627 -29.68 11.58 9.15
CA SER A 627 -30.03 12.50 8.07
C SER A 627 -29.47 12.01 6.73
N ILE A 628 -29.83 10.80 6.33
CA ILE A 628 -29.78 10.40 4.92
C ILE A 628 -31.21 10.07 4.52
N PRO A 629 -31.93 10.94 3.78
CA PRO A 629 -33.24 10.56 3.26
C PRO A 629 -33.05 9.37 2.31
N PRO A 630 -33.96 8.38 2.29
CA PRO A 630 -33.85 7.24 1.39
C PRO A 630 -34.25 7.67 -0.03
N ARG A 631 -33.40 8.45 -0.69
CA ARG A 631 -33.55 8.76 -2.11
C ARG A 631 -32.83 7.69 -2.90
N ARG A 632 -33.63 6.70 -3.31
CA ARG A 632 -33.36 5.71 -4.35
C ARG A 632 -32.69 6.38 -5.57
N LYS A 633 -31.36 6.38 -5.64
CA LYS A 633 -30.66 6.48 -6.93
C LYS A 633 -30.44 5.05 -7.41
N ARG A 634 -31.14 4.69 -8.49
CA ARG A 634 -30.94 3.43 -9.22
C ARG A 634 -29.48 3.37 -9.66
N ILE A 635 -28.68 2.55 -9.00
CA ILE A 635 -27.47 2.00 -9.64
C ILE A 635 -28.00 1.06 -10.72
N SER A 636 -28.00 1.56 -11.96
CA SER A 636 -28.46 0.86 -13.15
C SER A 636 -27.46 -0.24 -13.54
N CYS A 637 -27.31 -1.26 -12.70
CA CYS A 637 -26.63 -2.49 -13.13
C CYS A 637 -27.56 -3.39 -13.97
N CYS A 638 -28.87 -3.12 -13.96
CA CYS A 638 -29.83 -3.57 -14.96
C CYS A 638 -31.17 -2.87 -14.70
N SER A 639 -31.79 -2.27 -15.72
CA SER A 639 -33.10 -1.61 -15.62
C SER A 639 -34.26 -2.56 -15.29
N ARG A 640 -33.98 -3.86 -15.06
CA ARG A 640 -34.95 -4.94 -14.81
C ARG A 640 -34.59 -5.95 -13.71
N VAL A 641 -33.56 -5.72 -12.89
CA VAL A 641 -33.38 -6.59 -11.70
C VAL A 641 -34.26 -6.05 -10.58
N ALA A 642 -35.43 -6.68 -10.49
CA ALA A 642 -36.29 -6.68 -9.33
C ALA A 642 -35.46 -6.97 -8.06
N LYS A 643 -35.92 -6.43 -6.93
CA LYS A 643 -35.60 -6.95 -5.59
C LYS A 643 -35.55 -8.48 -5.66
N HIS A 644 -34.36 -9.10 -5.68
CA HIS A 644 -34.29 -10.55 -5.51
C HIS A 644 -34.70 -10.81 -4.05
N PRO A 645 -35.81 -11.53 -3.77
CA PRO A 645 -36.35 -11.64 -2.42
C PRO A 645 -35.40 -12.33 -1.42
N LEU A 646 -34.31 -12.93 -1.91
CA LEU A 646 -33.41 -13.79 -1.15
C LEU A 646 -32.26 -13.04 -0.44
N CYS A 647 -31.86 -11.85 -0.90
CA CYS A 647 -30.78 -11.08 -0.26
C CYS A 647 -31.03 -9.57 -0.37
N CYS A 648 -31.75 -8.99 0.60
CA CYS A 648 -32.11 -7.56 0.58
C CYS A 648 -30.95 -6.59 0.85
N CYS A 649 -29.73 -7.08 1.06
CA CYS A 649 -28.55 -6.28 1.40
C CYS A 649 -27.50 -6.31 0.28
N ALA A 650 -27.80 -5.67 -0.85
CA ALA A 650 -26.75 -5.11 -1.68
C ALA A 650 -26.46 -3.70 -1.15
N ILE A 651 -25.24 -3.46 -0.64
CA ILE A 651 -24.70 -2.26 0.08
C ILE A 651 -24.56 -2.51 1.60
N PRO A 652 -23.37 -2.30 2.21
CA PRO A 652 -22.62 -3.43 2.74
C PRO A 652 -22.33 -3.40 4.25
N ARG A 653 -22.20 -4.58 4.86
CA ARG A 653 -21.30 -4.79 6.01
C ARG A 653 -20.05 -5.55 5.53
N VAL A 654 -19.19 -4.87 4.76
CA VAL A 654 -17.90 -5.41 4.25
C VAL A 654 -17.07 -6.02 5.40
N GLU A 655 -17.19 -5.48 6.61
CA GLU A 655 -16.54 -6.00 7.81
C GLU A 655 -16.92 -7.45 8.14
N LEU A 656 -18.17 -7.85 7.94
CA LEU A 656 -18.62 -9.22 8.25
C LEU A 656 -18.03 -10.21 7.25
N ILE A 657 -18.01 -9.86 5.96
CA ILE A 657 -17.40 -10.68 4.91
C ILE A 657 -15.90 -10.86 5.20
N TYR A 658 -15.20 -9.76 5.48
CA TYR A 658 -13.80 -9.79 5.84
C TYR A 658 -13.54 -10.63 7.09
N PHE A 659 -14.37 -10.49 8.13
CA PHE A 659 -14.26 -11.29 9.34
C PHE A 659 -14.42 -12.78 9.08
N CYS A 660 -15.42 -13.19 8.28
CA CYS A 660 -15.60 -14.58 7.88
C CYS A 660 -14.37 -15.11 7.13
N GLN A 661 -13.83 -14.34 6.19
CA GLN A 661 -12.63 -14.70 5.42
C GLN A 661 -11.41 -14.89 6.35
N VAL A 662 -11.15 -13.94 7.26
CA VAL A 662 -10.05 -14.02 8.23
C VAL A 662 -10.20 -15.20 9.18
N LYS A 663 -11.42 -15.49 9.64
CA LYS A 663 -11.68 -16.63 10.52
C LYS A 663 -11.47 -17.96 9.81
N THR A 664 -11.89 -18.07 8.55
CA THR A 664 -11.63 -19.26 7.71
C THR A 664 -10.14 -19.46 7.50
N GLU A 665 -9.40 -18.39 7.16
CA GLU A 665 -7.95 -18.42 7.00
C GLU A 665 -7.25 -18.88 8.29
N ARG A 666 -7.63 -18.31 9.43
CA ARG A 666 -7.09 -18.70 10.74
C ARG A 666 -7.43 -20.14 11.12
N LEU A 667 -8.61 -20.64 10.76
CA LEU A 667 -8.99 -22.04 10.98
C LEU A 667 -8.10 -22.98 10.18
N VAL A 668 -7.99 -22.75 8.86
CA VAL A 668 -7.22 -23.60 7.95
C VAL A 668 -5.74 -23.62 8.31
N TYR A 669 -5.18 -22.46 8.69
CA TYR A 669 -3.76 -22.35 9.02
C TYR A 669 -3.45 -22.43 10.53
N SER A 670 -4.42 -22.81 11.37
CA SER A 670 -4.22 -22.99 12.82
C SER A 670 -3.26 -24.13 13.21
N GLY A 671 -2.84 -24.95 12.23
CA GLY A 671 -2.09 -26.19 12.44
C GLY A 671 -2.96 -27.40 12.74
N ARG A 672 -4.29 -27.22 12.80
CA ARG A 672 -5.27 -28.30 13.04
C ARG A 672 -5.15 -29.48 12.06
N TYR A 673 -4.66 -29.23 10.86
CA TYR A 673 -4.58 -30.23 9.79
C TYR A 673 -3.15 -30.77 9.57
N ASP A 674 -2.16 -30.32 10.35
CA ASP A 674 -0.75 -30.66 10.14
C ASP A 674 -0.38 -32.08 10.61
N GLY A 675 -1.30 -32.78 11.28
CA GLY A 675 -1.04 -34.12 11.84
C GLY A 675 -1.03 -35.26 10.81
N ARG A 676 -1.18 -34.96 9.51
CA ARG A 676 -1.22 -35.95 8.44
C ARG A 676 -0.44 -35.49 7.22
N GLU A 677 0.51 -36.31 6.77
CA GLU A 677 1.27 -36.08 5.54
C GLU A 677 0.39 -36.25 4.28
N ASP A 678 -0.64 -37.09 4.35
CA ASP A 678 -1.53 -37.40 3.23
C ASP A 678 -2.67 -36.38 3.03
N PHE A 679 -2.65 -35.25 3.76
CA PHE A 679 -3.74 -34.28 3.75
C PHE A 679 -3.25 -32.84 3.90
N ALA A 680 -3.80 -31.95 3.08
CA ALA A 680 -3.59 -30.51 3.23
C ALA A 680 -4.88 -29.75 2.95
N ALA A 681 -5.13 -28.71 3.73
CA ALA A 681 -6.19 -27.73 3.48
C ALA A 681 -5.55 -26.38 3.16
N VAL A 682 -6.04 -25.71 2.11
CA VAL A 682 -5.45 -24.48 1.59
C VAL A 682 -6.55 -23.50 1.20
N VAL A 683 -6.49 -22.28 1.74
CA VAL A 683 -7.38 -21.18 1.33
C VAL A 683 -6.89 -20.59 0.01
N GLN A 684 -7.84 -20.31 -0.90
CA GLN A 684 -7.57 -19.67 -2.19
C GLN A 684 -8.23 -18.27 -2.17
N PRO A 685 -7.51 -17.21 -1.78
CA PRO A 685 -8.09 -15.91 -1.46
C PRO A 685 -8.41 -15.01 -2.66
N TYR A 686 -8.35 -15.51 -3.90
CA TYR A 686 -8.53 -14.69 -5.12
C TYR A 686 -9.89 -13.96 -5.19
N PHE A 687 -10.89 -14.35 -4.39
CA PHE A 687 -12.15 -13.61 -4.26
C PHE A 687 -12.14 -12.42 -3.28
N ARG A 688 -11.12 -12.28 -2.43
CA ARG A 688 -11.08 -11.31 -1.31
C ARG A 688 -11.24 -9.88 -1.78
N ASN A 689 -10.62 -9.52 -2.90
CA ASN A 689 -10.64 -8.20 -3.52
C ASN A 689 -11.09 -8.30 -4.99
N THR A 690 -12.23 -8.94 -5.25
CA THR A 690 -12.80 -9.10 -6.61
C THR A 690 -13.22 -7.75 -7.19
N ILE A 691 -12.73 -7.42 -8.39
CA ILE A 691 -13.02 -6.16 -9.09
C ILE A 691 -13.91 -6.47 -10.27
N VAL A 692 -15.15 -5.97 -10.31
CA VAL A 692 -15.99 -6.11 -11.50
C VAL A 692 -15.47 -5.16 -12.57
N PRO A 693 -15.10 -5.64 -13.78
CA PRO A 693 -14.59 -4.78 -14.84
C PRO A 693 -15.69 -3.85 -15.32
N LEU A 694 -15.31 -2.67 -15.81
CA LEU A 694 -16.23 -1.69 -16.34
C LEU A 694 -16.15 -1.67 -17.87
N THR A 695 -17.31 -1.65 -18.52
CA THR A 695 -17.49 -1.36 -19.94
C THR A 695 -18.31 -0.07 -20.05
N ASP A 696 -17.77 0.95 -20.72
CA ASP A 696 -18.39 2.28 -20.86
C ASP A 696 -18.83 2.91 -19.53
N GLY A 697 -18.00 2.75 -18.48
CA GLY A 697 -18.27 3.29 -17.14
C GLY A 697 -19.33 2.54 -16.34
N LYS A 698 -19.82 1.39 -16.82
CA LYS A 698 -20.78 0.53 -16.12
C LYS A 698 -20.18 -0.85 -15.86
N PRO A 699 -20.58 -1.57 -14.80
CA PRO A 699 -20.17 -2.97 -14.61
C PRO A 699 -20.47 -3.81 -15.86
N ASP A 700 -19.46 -4.53 -16.36
CA ASP A 700 -19.60 -5.48 -17.46
C ASP A 700 -20.48 -6.64 -16.97
N ASP A 701 -21.75 -6.58 -17.32
CA ASP A 701 -22.78 -7.52 -16.89
C ASP A 701 -22.63 -8.90 -17.55
N SER A 702 -21.80 -9.02 -18.59
CA SER A 702 -21.57 -10.30 -19.27
C SER A 702 -20.81 -11.33 -18.43
N TYR A 703 -20.17 -10.92 -17.33
CA TYR A 703 -19.60 -11.84 -16.34
C TYR A 703 -20.65 -12.43 -15.39
N PHE A 704 -21.89 -11.93 -15.42
CA PHE A 704 -22.99 -12.37 -14.57
C PHE A 704 -24.11 -13.02 -15.39
N SER A 705 -24.87 -13.88 -14.73
CA SER A 705 -26.08 -14.47 -15.27
C SER A 705 -27.21 -13.43 -15.35
N GLN A 706 -28.37 -13.86 -15.82
CA GLN A 706 -29.57 -13.03 -16.05
C GLN A 706 -30.14 -12.38 -14.78
N ASP A 707 -29.73 -12.84 -13.59
CA ASP A 707 -30.08 -12.24 -12.32
C ASP A 707 -29.07 -11.19 -11.81
N CYS A 708 -27.98 -10.97 -12.55
CA CYS A 708 -26.87 -10.09 -12.20
C CYS A 708 -26.25 -10.42 -10.82
N PHE A 709 -26.37 -11.66 -10.36
CA PHE A 709 -25.87 -12.10 -9.07
C PHE A 709 -25.00 -13.36 -9.21
N HIS A 710 -25.52 -14.41 -9.85
CA HIS A 710 -24.72 -15.57 -10.17
C HIS A 710 -23.76 -15.23 -11.33
N PHE A 711 -22.61 -15.91 -11.39
CA PHE A 711 -21.67 -15.72 -12.49
C PHE A 711 -22.18 -16.42 -13.77
N SER A 712 -21.96 -15.80 -14.93
CA SER A 712 -22.14 -16.46 -16.22
C SER A 712 -21.04 -17.50 -16.45
N GLU A 713 -21.10 -18.24 -17.56
CA GLU A 713 -20.03 -19.11 -18.02
C GLU A 713 -18.69 -18.34 -18.12
N ARG A 714 -18.73 -17.08 -18.57
CA ARG A 714 -17.55 -16.20 -18.61
C ARG A 714 -17.00 -15.95 -17.20
N GLY A 715 -17.87 -15.63 -16.23
CA GLY A 715 -17.44 -15.47 -14.84
C GLY A 715 -16.88 -16.76 -14.23
N HIS A 716 -17.48 -17.90 -14.55
CA HIS A 716 -16.99 -19.23 -14.16
C HIS A 716 -15.60 -19.55 -14.74
N ALA A 717 -15.35 -19.21 -16.00
CA ALA A 717 -14.04 -19.38 -16.63
C ALA A 717 -12.95 -18.59 -15.89
N GLU A 718 -13.23 -17.33 -15.54
CA GLU A 718 -12.32 -16.50 -14.76
C GLU A 718 -12.01 -17.10 -13.38
N MET A 719 -13.04 -17.60 -12.70
CA MET A 719 -12.88 -18.28 -11.40
C MET A 719 -11.97 -19.50 -11.48
N ALA A 720 -12.06 -20.28 -12.56
CA ALA A 720 -11.24 -21.46 -12.77
C ALA A 720 -9.76 -21.10 -13.00
N ILE A 721 -9.49 -20.07 -13.82
CA ILE A 721 -8.13 -19.57 -14.09
C ILE A 721 -7.49 -19.09 -12.79
N HIS A 722 -8.20 -18.27 -12.01
CA HIS A 722 -7.67 -17.76 -10.75
C HIS A 722 -7.50 -18.87 -9.73
N LEU A 723 -8.44 -19.82 -9.58
CA LEU A 723 -8.23 -20.98 -8.71
C LEU A 723 -6.95 -21.76 -9.06
N TRP A 724 -6.75 -22.07 -10.34
CA TRP A 724 -5.57 -22.78 -10.82
C TRP A 724 -4.29 -22.02 -10.49
N ASN A 725 -4.21 -20.76 -10.91
CA ASN A 725 -3.02 -19.92 -10.69
C ASN A 725 -2.70 -19.79 -9.19
N ASN A 726 -3.72 -19.67 -8.35
CA ASN A 726 -3.57 -19.53 -6.91
C ASN A 726 -3.08 -20.82 -6.25
N MET A 727 -3.44 -22.00 -6.78
CA MET A 727 -2.88 -23.28 -6.34
C MET A 727 -1.37 -23.43 -6.65
N LEU A 728 -0.87 -22.70 -7.66
CA LEU A 728 0.54 -22.66 -8.05
C LEU A 728 1.33 -21.52 -7.38
N GLU A 729 0.74 -20.82 -6.41
CA GLU A 729 1.39 -19.77 -5.63
C GLU A 729 1.63 -20.25 -4.19
N PRO A 730 2.79 -19.98 -3.57
CA PRO A 730 3.02 -20.34 -2.16
C PRO A 730 1.93 -19.79 -1.23
N VAL A 731 1.60 -20.53 -0.18
CA VAL A 731 0.72 -20.06 0.89
C VAL A 731 1.31 -18.80 1.52
N GLY A 732 0.50 -17.75 1.61
CA GLY A 732 0.94 -16.38 1.88
C GLY A 732 1.16 -15.58 0.59
N GLU A 733 1.82 -16.17 -0.40
CA GLU A 733 2.06 -15.56 -1.72
C GLU A 733 0.89 -15.77 -2.70
N LYS A 734 -0.28 -16.18 -2.22
CA LYS A 734 -1.46 -16.30 -3.08
C LYS A 734 -2.06 -14.95 -3.44
N GLN A 735 -2.34 -14.72 -4.72
CA GLN A 735 -3.11 -13.59 -5.22
C GLN A 735 -4.48 -13.51 -4.52
N SER A 736 -4.90 -12.32 -4.12
CA SER A 736 -6.12 -12.09 -3.32
C SER A 736 -7.23 -11.34 -4.08
N TYR A 737 -7.11 -11.25 -5.40
CA TYR A 737 -8.04 -10.53 -6.27
C TYR A 737 -8.27 -11.29 -7.56
N ASN A 738 -9.43 -11.05 -8.17
CA ASN A 738 -9.76 -11.52 -9.52
C ASN A 738 -9.52 -10.36 -10.50
N ILE A 739 -8.76 -10.64 -11.54
CA ILE A 739 -8.67 -9.76 -12.71
C ILE A 739 -9.55 -10.39 -13.78
N PHE A 740 -10.65 -9.72 -14.13
CA PHE A 740 -11.52 -10.15 -15.21
C PHE A 740 -11.01 -9.53 -16.51
N THR A 741 -10.60 -10.38 -17.46
CA THR A 741 -10.13 -9.94 -18.78
C THR A 741 -10.68 -10.87 -19.87
N ASN A 742 -10.39 -10.56 -21.15
CA ASN A 742 -10.69 -11.45 -22.28
C ASN A 742 -9.44 -12.20 -22.77
N ALA A 743 -8.33 -12.16 -22.03
CA ALA A 743 -7.09 -12.81 -22.44
C ALA A 743 -7.15 -14.32 -22.19
N ARG A 744 -6.84 -15.11 -23.23
CA ARG A 744 -6.95 -16.57 -23.24
C ARG A 744 -5.71 -17.28 -22.71
N ASP A 745 -4.56 -16.61 -22.67
CA ASP A 745 -3.22 -17.16 -22.37
C ASP A 745 -2.78 -16.97 -20.91
N ARG A 746 -3.73 -16.84 -19.97
CA ARG A 746 -3.45 -16.45 -18.57
C ARG A 746 -3.21 -17.60 -17.60
N ILE A 747 -3.37 -18.84 -18.05
CA ILE A 747 -3.18 -20.01 -17.19
C ILE A 747 -1.68 -20.24 -17.01
N LYS A 748 -1.20 -20.11 -15.77
CA LYS A 748 0.23 -20.27 -15.44
C LYS A 748 0.64 -21.74 -15.51
N CYS A 749 1.88 -21.96 -15.95
CA CYS A 749 2.54 -23.25 -15.85
C CYS A 749 3.26 -23.43 -14.51
N PRO A 750 3.31 -24.65 -13.96
CA PRO A 750 4.21 -24.98 -12.86
C PRO A 750 5.67 -25.00 -13.37
N THR A 751 6.40 -23.89 -13.24
CA THR A 751 7.75 -23.73 -13.84
C THR A 751 8.90 -24.03 -12.88
N GLU A 752 8.88 -23.49 -11.66
CA GLU A 752 9.99 -23.62 -10.69
C GLU A 752 9.74 -24.70 -9.63
N HIS A 753 8.49 -24.87 -9.20
CA HIS A 753 8.05 -25.89 -8.26
C HIS A 753 6.88 -26.67 -8.88
N PRO A 754 7.06 -27.95 -9.24
CA PRO A 754 6.03 -28.69 -9.97
C PRO A 754 4.85 -29.13 -9.08
N TYR A 755 4.85 -28.75 -7.81
CA TYR A 755 3.89 -29.20 -6.79
C TYR A 755 2.78 -28.17 -6.58
N ILE A 756 1.61 -28.63 -6.15
CA ILE A 756 0.57 -27.76 -5.62
C ILE A 756 1.03 -27.20 -4.26
N PHE A 757 0.91 -25.89 -4.07
CA PHE A 757 1.36 -25.24 -2.85
C PHE A 757 0.38 -25.46 -1.68
N THR A 758 0.96 -25.90 -0.59
CA THR A 758 0.38 -26.18 0.72
C THR A 758 1.14 -25.39 1.78
N ARG A 759 0.65 -25.32 3.02
CA ARG A 759 1.36 -24.57 4.08
C ARG A 759 2.81 -25.06 4.28
N VAL A 760 3.04 -26.38 4.18
CA VAL A 760 4.33 -27.00 4.48
C VAL A 760 5.36 -26.74 3.39
N ASN A 761 5.02 -26.93 2.12
CA ASN A 761 5.95 -26.72 1.00
C ASN A 761 6.04 -25.25 0.53
N SER A 762 5.36 -24.33 1.21
CA SER A 762 5.45 -22.88 0.96
C SER A 762 6.48 -22.18 1.86
N LEU A 763 6.98 -22.87 2.89
CA LEU A 763 8.05 -22.37 3.75
C LEU A 763 9.39 -22.85 3.18
N PRO A 764 10.43 -22.00 3.12
CA PRO A 764 11.76 -22.44 2.73
C PRO A 764 12.22 -23.57 3.66
N GLU A 765 12.87 -24.61 3.11
CA GLU A 765 13.43 -25.72 3.89
C GLU A 765 14.25 -25.14 5.05
N SER A 766 13.75 -25.34 6.27
CA SER A 766 14.43 -24.92 7.50
C SER A 766 15.77 -25.66 7.57
N THR A 767 16.87 -24.97 7.30
CA THR A 767 18.15 -25.35 7.89
C THR A 767 17.93 -25.44 9.39
N THR A 768 18.12 -26.63 9.95
CA THR A 768 17.96 -26.93 11.37
C THR A 768 18.65 -25.85 12.21
N THR A 769 17.87 -24.96 12.80
CA THR A 769 18.37 -24.03 13.81
C THR A 769 18.69 -24.85 15.06
N PRO A 770 19.85 -24.64 15.71
CA PRO A 770 20.15 -25.32 16.96
C PRO A 770 19.11 -24.94 18.01
N LYS A 771 18.72 -25.91 18.85
CA LYS A 771 17.79 -25.70 19.97
C LYS A 771 18.14 -24.44 20.76
N PRO A 772 17.16 -23.65 21.23
CA PRO A 772 17.41 -22.42 21.97
C PRO A 772 18.24 -22.71 23.21
N VAL A 773 19.32 -21.94 23.37
CA VAL A 773 20.16 -21.96 24.56
C VAL A 773 19.28 -21.62 25.77
N PRO A 774 19.27 -22.43 26.84
CA PRO A 774 18.42 -22.18 27.99
C PRO A 774 18.67 -20.79 28.59
N ALA A 775 17.61 -20.06 28.92
CA ALA A 775 17.68 -18.70 29.48
C ALA A 775 18.56 -18.61 30.75
N TRP A 776 18.73 -19.71 31.49
CA TRP A 776 19.62 -19.77 32.65
C TRP A 776 21.09 -19.53 32.28
N LEU A 777 21.54 -19.93 31.08
CA LEU A 777 22.94 -19.75 30.67
C LEU A 777 23.27 -18.27 30.46
N ALA A 778 22.33 -17.49 29.92
CA ALA A 778 22.49 -16.04 29.78
C ALA A 778 22.54 -15.34 31.16
N ALA A 779 21.72 -15.79 32.11
CA ALA A 779 21.76 -15.28 33.49
C ALA A 779 23.09 -15.60 34.19
N VAL A 780 23.62 -16.82 34.00
CA VAL A 780 24.92 -17.22 34.56
C VAL A 780 26.05 -16.38 33.95
N LEU A 781 26.07 -16.19 32.63
CA LEU A 781 27.08 -15.37 31.96
C LEU A 781 27.04 -13.91 32.41
N ALA A 782 25.84 -13.36 32.64
CA ALA A 782 25.68 -12.00 33.15
C ALA A 782 26.22 -11.86 34.60
N VAL A 783 25.93 -12.82 35.47
CA VAL A 783 26.44 -12.83 36.85
C VAL A 783 27.96 -12.98 36.88
N VAL A 784 28.51 -13.90 36.08
CA VAL A 784 29.96 -14.10 35.97
C VAL A 784 30.65 -12.85 35.44
N GLY A 785 30.08 -12.20 34.42
CA GLY A 785 30.58 -10.92 33.90
C GLY A 785 30.59 -9.82 34.95
N LEU A 786 29.54 -9.71 35.76
CA LEU A 786 29.44 -8.74 36.85
C LEU A 786 30.53 -8.99 37.91
N LEU A 787 30.74 -10.24 38.30
CA LEU A 787 31.75 -10.62 39.31
C LEU A 787 33.17 -10.31 38.80
N ILE A 788 33.47 -10.60 37.54
CA ILE A 788 34.75 -10.27 36.92
C ILE A 788 34.95 -8.75 36.87
N GLY A 789 33.92 -7.98 36.49
CA GLY A 789 33.93 -6.52 36.47
C GLY A 789 34.18 -5.91 37.86
N CYS A 790 33.52 -6.43 38.89
CA CYS A 790 33.73 -6.01 40.28
C CYS A 790 35.15 -6.32 40.76
N ALA A 791 35.69 -7.50 40.46
CA ALA A 791 37.05 -7.89 40.83
C ALA A 791 38.11 -7.02 40.13
N ALA A 792 37.95 -6.76 38.84
CA ALA A 792 38.85 -5.90 38.07
C ALA A 792 38.84 -4.46 38.61
N THR A 793 37.65 -3.93 38.91
CA THR A 793 37.49 -2.59 39.49
C THR A 793 38.12 -2.49 40.88
N TRP A 794 37.92 -3.49 41.74
CA TRP A 794 38.54 -3.55 43.06
C TRP A 794 40.08 -3.61 42.99
N LEU A 795 40.63 -4.38 42.06
CA LEU A 795 42.08 -4.44 41.82
C LEU A 795 42.63 -3.10 41.33
N LEU A 796 41.94 -2.43 40.39
CA LEU A 796 42.33 -1.11 39.89
C LEU A 796 42.34 -0.06 40.99
N LEU A 797 41.26 0.01 41.79
CA LEU A 797 41.16 0.94 42.92
C LEU A 797 42.20 0.64 44.00
N SER A 798 42.46 -0.63 44.30
CA SER A 798 43.51 -1.05 45.24
C SER A 798 44.92 -0.69 44.76
N CYS A 799 45.19 -0.83 43.46
CA CYS A 799 46.45 -0.40 42.83
C CYS A 799 46.62 1.12 42.88
N ILE A 800 45.56 1.89 42.63
CA ILE A 800 45.56 3.35 42.72
C ILE A 800 45.78 3.79 44.17
N ALA A 801 45.12 3.15 45.13
CA ALA A 801 45.32 3.42 46.57
C ALA A 801 46.76 3.13 47.02
N LYS A 802 47.35 2.00 46.58
CA LYS A 802 48.77 1.68 46.84
C LYS A 802 49.73 2.68 46.19
N ARG A 803 49.43 3.15 44.97
CA ARG A 803 50.23 4.20 44.29
C ARG A 803 50.15 5.55 45.02
N LYS A 804 48.96 5.95 45.49
CA LYS A 804 48.79 7.17 46.31
C LYS A 804 49.51 7.06 47.66
N SER A 805 49.42 5.91 48.34
CA SER A 805 50.15 5.65 49.59
C SER A 805 51.67 5.71 49.40
N LYS A 806 52.21 5.16 48.30
CA LYS A 806 53.64 5.28 47.96
C LYS A 806 54.06 6.72 47.65
N LYS A 807 53.25 7.49 46.92
CA LYS A 807 53.51 8.92 46.64
C LYS A 807 53.50 9.76 47.93
N MET A 808 52.59 9.47 48.86
CA MET A 808 52.53 10.15 50.15
C MET A 808 53.74 9.82 51.03
N LYS A 809 54.18 8.55 51.06
CA LYS A 809 55.41 8.15 51.76
C LYS A 809 56.68 8.76 51.15
N LEU A 810 56.74 8.96 49.84
CA LEU A 810 57.88 9.60 49.16
C LEU A 810 57.93 11.11 49.46
N ALA A 811 56.79 11.80 49.45
CA ALA A 811 56.69 13.23 49.81
C ALA A 811 57.00 13.49 51.30
N THR A 812 56.71 12.54 52.19
CA THR A 812 57.06 12.64 53.62
C THR A 812 58.57 12.41 53.88
N VAL A 813 59.26 11.73 52.96
CA VAL A 813 60.72 11.51 53.03
C VAL A 813 61.50 12.68 52.42
N GLU A 814 60.99 13.31 51.35
CA GLU A 814 61.59 14.53 50.77
C GLU A 814 61.45 15.77 51.68
N MET A 815 60.37 15.88 52.46
CA MET A 815 60.20 16.98 53.42
C MET A 815 61.06 16.88 54.69
N LYS A 816 61.73 15.74 54.94
CA LYS A 816 62.69 15.60 56.06
C LYS A 816 64.15 15.77 55.64
N ALA A 817 64.42 16.02 54.35
CA ALA A 817 65.77 16.17 53.81
C ALA A 817 66.12 17.63 53.44
N THR A 818 65.28 18.60 53.84
CA THR A 818 65.52 20.04 53.70
C THR A 818 65.28 20.76 55.03
N GLU A 819 66.13 20.46 56.00
CA GLU A 819 66.48 21.34 57.12
C GLU A 819 67.98 21.14 57.37
N PHE A 820 68.81 21.97 56.74
CA PHE A 820 70.02 22.64 57.24
C PHE A 820 70.64 23.49 56.13
#